data_AF-A0A2B8B3W7-F1
#
_entry.id   AF-A0A2B8B3W7-F1
#
_cell.length_a   1.000
_cell.length_b   1.000
_cell.length_c   1.000
_cell.angle_alpha   90.00
_cell.angle_beta   90.00
_cell.angle_gamma   90.00
#
_symmetry.space_group_name_H-M   'P 1'
#
loop_
_entity.id
_entity.type
_entity.pdbx_description
1 polymer ?
#
loop_
_entity_poly.entity_id
_entity_poly.type
_entity_poly.pdbx_seq_one_letter_code
_entity_poly.pdbx_strand_id
1 'polypeptide(L)'
;MATIQEALLIAFDLHQERRLDEADAIYRQILDAVPDHVMTLHLRGILLGQSGRLEEGCALIRQAIAGDGTQPDFHTNLAGLLEALGRSGEAFDPMVRAATLDPTRIVQLNDFAMRSLKAGRPGEAAQALRAAVGLQPLSIELRCNLAVALATNRQGAAAAAERRIALLLAPDAAEMLRLLGEYLLPLGRQAPDGAAARTLRRALILDPLHHGIWNGLGRLHKEAGRLTQARRAYESGLAVDPAAAELWNNRSNVLKGLDELDAALTGQRRAAALRPDEVGIRSNLGDALLLAGHPEEALANTQAVLALAPELGESRLLRALALLTLGCFEEGWAAWEDRWTVPPWLFAAGRFPQPAWTGQPLGGNRLLIWGEQGIGDEIQFASLLPLLVRAGVGCVLECEPRLVPLFARSLPEVEVVARGWPPDPSLTRTEAADPVRAPIAAQIPAGSLPRLLGDAGGAPRSAAPYLLADPARASGFRAAIPAGTLAVGIAWHTTNPKHGCSRNIPLRVLAHALHRPGVRLVVLQYGDWTQEIAALTAEGIDIGGLPGLDPWGDLDGLAAAVAALDLVVCIDNVTVHLAGALGRPTCALLPHAAEWRWLRDRTDTPWYPSVTLCRQQAPKDWSVPLRLARQRLDELAGG
;
A
#
# COMPACT_ATOMS: atom_id res chain seq x y z
N MET A 1 6.30 53.97 -62.88
CA MET A 1 6.58 52.74 -62.10
C MET A 1 6.16 53.05 -60.67
N ALA A 2 5.30 52.22 -60.08
CA ALA A 2 5.02 52.35 -58.66
C ALA A 2 6.33 52.15 -57.88
N THR A 3 6.56 52.94 -56.84
CA THR A 3 7.68 52.73 -55.93
C THR A 3 7.51 51.40 -55.18
N ILE A 4 8.60 50.82 -54.65
CA ILE A 4 8.53 49.58 -53.84
C ILE A 4 7.53 49.74 -52.68
N GLN A 5 7.44 50.92 -52.09
CA GLN A 5 6.52 51.23 -51.00
C GLN A 5 5.05 51.25 -51.45
N GLU A 6 4.75 51.82 -52.62
CA GLU A 6 3.40 51.78 -53.21
C GLU A 6 2.99 50.36 -53.59
N ALA A 7 3.90 49.58 -54.20
CA ALA A 7 3.66 48.18 -54.54
C ALA A 7 3.40 47.33 -53.28
N LEU A 8 4.12 47.58 -52.19
CA LEU A 8 3.94 46.90 -50.92
C LEU A 8 2.56 47.19 -50.29
N LEU A 9 2.12 48.45 -50.33
CA LEU A 9 0.79 48.83 -49.83
C LEU A 9 -0.32 48.16 -50.65
N ILE A 10 -0.23 48.18 -51.98
CA ILE A 10 -1.18 47.50 -52.86
C ILE A 10 -1.22 45.99 -52.54
N ALA A 11 -0.06 45.34 -52.41
CA ALA A 11 0.01 43.93 -52.07
C ALA A 11 -0.58 43.62 -50.68
N PHE A 12 -0.35 44.50 -49.70
CA PHE A 12 -0.92 44.37 -48.36
C PHE A 12 -2.44 44.54 -48.34
N ASP A 13 -2.99 45.50 -49.08
CA ASP A 13 -4.44 45.69 -49.19
C ASP A 13 -5.10 44.46 -49.84
N LEU A 14 -4.52 43.94 -50.93
CA LEU A 14 -4.96 42.70 -51.56
C LEU A 14 -4.88 41.49 -50.60
N HIS A 15 -3.85 41.44 -49.76
CA HIS A 15 -3.70 40.42 -48.74
C HIS A 15 -4.80 40.52 -47.68
N GLN A 16 -5.13 41.73 -47.20
CA GLN A 16 -6.24 41.97 -46.27
C GLN A 16 -7.60 41.61 -46.89
N GLU A 17 -7.79 41.87 -48.18
CA GLU A 17 -8.98 41.50 -48.96
C GLU A 17 -9.10 39.99 -49.27
N ARG A 18 -8.16 39.15 -48.78
CA ARG A 18 -8.09 37.70 -49.06
C ARG A 18 -7.81 37.35 -50.53
N ARG A 19 -7.32 38.29 -51.33
CA ARG A 19 -6.91 38.06 -52.73
C ARG A 19 -5.47 37.58 -52.80
N LEU A 20 -5.25 36.38 -52.23
CA LEU A 20 -3.91 35.86 -51.90
C LEU A 20 -3.00 35.67 -53.12
N ASP A 21 -3.54 35.20 -54.26
CA ASP A 21 -2.73 34.97 -55.47
C ASP A 21 -2.23 36.28 -56.09
N GLU A 22 -3.08 37.31 -56.06
CA GLU A 22 -2.74 38.65 -56.56
C GLU A 22 -1.73 39.34 -55.65
N ALA A 23 -1.89 39.20 -54.33
CA ALA A 23 -0.91 39.69 -53.35
C ALA A 23 0.45 38.96 -53.47
N ASP A 24 0.48 37.63 -53.61
CA ASP A 24 1.73 36.88 -53.78
C ASP A 24 2.44 37.25 -55.09
N ALA A 25 1.70 37.51 -56.17
CA ALA A 25 2.29 37.97 -57.44
C ALA A 25 3.05 39.29 -57.27
N ILE A 26 2.49 40.26 -56.54
CA ILE A 26 3.15 41.54 -56.28
C ILE A 26 4.29 41.39 -55.29
N TYR A 27 4.13 40.59 -54.22
CA TYR A 27 5.22 40.30 -53.30
C TYR A 27 6.41 39.63 -54.00
N ARG A 28 6.18 38.72 -54.96
CA ARG A 28 7.25 38.14 -55.80
C ARG A 28 7.95 39.19 -56.65
N GLN A 29 7.22 40.07 -57.32
CA GLN A 29 7.81 41.16 -58.12
C GLN A 29 8.70 42.08 -57.27
N ILE A 30 8.30 42.37 -56.03
CA ILE A 30 9.12 43.17 -55.10
C ILE A 30 10.41 42.41 -54.72
N LEU A 31 10.32 41.11 -54.44
CA LEU A 31 11.49 40.28 -54.09
C LEU A 31 12.41 39.98 -55.28
N ASP A 32 11.90 39.93 -56.51
CA ASP A 32 12.72 39.82 -57.72
C ASP A 32 13.56 41.10 -57.93
N ALA A 33 13.03 42.27 -57.55
CA ALA A 33 13.73 43.54 -57.63
C ALA A 33 14.67 43.80 -56.43
N VAL A 34 14.24 43.43 -55.22
CA VAL A 34 14.98 43.58 -53.96
C VAL A 34 14.83 42.30 -53.13
N PRO A 35 15.72 41.31 -53.31
CA PRO A 35 15.62 39.99 -52.66
C PRO A 35 15.54 40.02 -51.14
N ASP A 36 16.25 40.95 -50.50
CA ASP A 36 16.34 41.05 -49.04
C ASP A 36 15.38 42.10 -48.44
N HIS A 37 14.29 42.45 -49.16
CA HIS A 37 13.31 43.42 -48.66
C HIS A 37 12.52 42.84 -47.46
N VAL A 38 13.00 43.14 -46.25
CA VAL A 38 12.55 42.61 -44.95
C VAL A 38 11.03 42.53 -44.79
N MET A 39 10.31 43.63 -45.02
CA MET A 39 8.86 43.66 -44.80
C MET A 39 8.09 42.79 -45.81
N THR A 40 8.58 42.70 -47.06
CA THR A 40 7.98 41.84 -48.08
C THR A 40 8.21 40.37 -47.76
N LEU A 41 9.41 40.00 -47.32
CA LEU A 41 9.73 38.65 -46.86
C LEU A 41 8.80 38.21 -45.72
N HIS A 42 8.58 39.08 -44.73
CA HIS A 42 7.68 38.81 -43.61
C HIS A 42 6.21 38.65 -44.05
N LEU A 43 5.65 39.63 -44.77
CA LEU A 43 4.24 39.63 -45.17
C LEU A 43 3.92 38.48 -46.14
N ARG A 44 4.80 38.22 -47.11
CA ARG A 44 4.68 37.06 -48.00
C ARG A 44 4.79 35.75 -47.23
N GLY A 45 5.67 35.67 -46.23
CA GLY A 45 5.78 34.51 -45.36
C GLY A 45 4.47 34.18 -44.61
N ILE A 46 3.78 35.20 -44.08
CA ILE A 46 2.45 35.06 -43.48
C ILE A 46 1.43 34.58 -44.51
N LEU A 47 1.42 35.20 -45.71
CA LEU A 47 0.52 34.83 -46.79
C LEU A 47 0.68 33.36 -47.18
N LEU A 48 1.92 32.90 -47.38
CA LEU A 48 2.21 31.50 -47.68
C LEU A 48 1.70 30.58 -46.58
N GLY A 49 1.88 30.96 -45.32
CA GLY A 49 1.31 30.23 -44.19
C GLY A 49 -0.21 30.13 -44.23
N GLN A 50 -0.92 31.22 -44.54
CA GLN A 50 -2.38 31.24 -44.71
C GLN A 50 -2.86 30.38 -45.89
N SER A 51 -2.02 30.20 -46.92
CA SER A 51 -2.28 29.32 -48.07
C SER A 51 -1.91 27.85 -47.84
N GLY A 52 -1.44 27.48 -46.64
CA GLY A 52 -1.03 26.11 -46.29
C GLY A 52 0.42 25.76 -46.65
N ARG A 53 1.19 26.68 -47.22
CA ARG A 53 2.61 26.51 -47.59
C ARG A 53 3.51 26.91 -46.41
N LEU A 54 3.37 26.19 -45.30
CA LEU A 54 3.92 26.54 -43.99
C LEU A 54 5.47 26.55 -43.97
N GLU A 55 6.13 25.59 -44.61
CA GLU A 55 7.60 25.48 -44.66
C GLU A 55 8.23 26.66 -45.40
N GLU A 56 7.63 27.04 -46.54
CA GLU A 56 8.08 28.18 -47.34
C GLU A 56 7.83 29.49 -46.60
N GLY A 57 6.68 29.60 -45.92
CA GLY A 57 6.38 30.72 -45.03
C GLY A 57 7.43 30.88 -43.93
N CYS A 58 7.78 29.80 -43.24
CA CYS A 58 8.85 29.79 -42.23
C CYS A 58 10.21 30.22 -42.81
N ALA A 59 10.56 29.77 -44.01
CA ALA A 59 11.83 30.13 -44.65
C ALA A 59 11.91 31.64 -44.93
N LEU A 60 10.85 32.23 -45.48
CA LEU A 60 10.80 33.67 -45.75
C LEU A 60 10.82 34.51 -44.46
N ILE A 61 10.09 34.11 -43.42
CA ILE A 61 10.12 34.83 -42.14
C ILE A 61 11.51 34.73 -41.47
N ARG A 62 12.21 33.58 -41.57
CA ARG A 62 13.59 33.47 -41.10
C ARG A 62 14.55 34.41 -41.84
N GLN A 63 14.38 34.59 -43.15
CA GLN A 63 15.15 35.57 -43.92
C GLN A 63 14.81 37.01 -43.49
N ALA A 64 13.54 37.32 -43.24
CA ALA A 64 13.13 38.62 -42.70
C ALA A 64 13.79 38.90 -41.34
N ILE A 65 13.82 37.91 -40.43
CA ILE A 65 14.49 38.01 -39.13
C ILE A 65 16.01 38.19 -39.27
N ALA A 66 16.64 37.57 -40.27
CA ALA A 66 18.08 37.75 -40.52
C ALA A 66 18.40 39.19 -40.97
N GLY A 67 17.48 39.85 -41.68
CA GLY A 67 17.61 41.26 -42.08
C GLY A 67 17.26 42.26 -40.98
N ASP A 68 16.20 42.01 -40.20
CA ASP A 68 15.83 42.80 -39.01
C ASP A 68 15.20 41.90 -37.93
N GLY A 69 16.03 41.45 -37.00
CA GLY A 69 15.60 40.59 -35.90
C GLY A 69 15.00 41.33 -34.70
N THR A 70 14.78 42.65 -34.79
CA THR A 70 14.28 43.48 -33.68
C THR A 70 12.75 43.59 -33.63
N GLN A 71 12.06 43.13 -34.69
CA GLN A 71 10.60 43.17 -34.77
C GLN A 71 9.94 41.98 -34.04
N PRO A 72 9.14 42.20 -32.97
CA PRO A 72 8.49 41.12 -32.23
C PRO A 72 7.51 40.28 -33.06
N ASP A 73 6.85 40.91 -34.05
CA ASP A 73 5.86 40.25 -34.90
C ASP A 73 6.48 39.18 -35.80
N PHE A 74 7.72 39.37 -36.25
CA PHE A 74 8.40 38.39 -37.10
C PHE A 74 8.60 37.07 -36.34
N HIS A 75 9.03 37.18 -35.08
CA HIS A 75 9.23 36.05 -34.20
C HIS A 75 7.90 35.41 -33.77
N THR A 76 6.87 36.22 -33.50
CA THR A 76 5.50 35.74 -33.21
C THR A 76 4.96 34.90 -34.37
N ASN A 77 5.07 35.41 -35.60
CA ASN A 77 4.54 34.74 -36.78
C ASN A 77 5.35 33.49 -37.14
N LEU A 78 6.68 33.53 -36.98
CA LEU A 78 7.52 32.32 -37.11
C LEU A 78 7.12 31.24 -36.11
N ALA A 79 6.92 31.60 -34.83
CA ALA A 79 6.47 30.67 -33.80
C ALA A 79 5.12 30.03 -34.19
N GLY A 80 4.15 30.84 -34.62
CA GLY A 80 2.83 30.35 -35.03
C GLY A 80 2.88 29.37 -36.21
N LEU A 81 3.72 29.64 -37.22
CA LEU A 81 3.89 28.72 -38.35
C LEU A 81 4.58 27.41 -37.93
N LEU A 82 5.57 27.48 -37.05
CA LEU A 82 6.25 26.29 -36.51
C LEU A 82 5.31 25.45 -35.66
N GLU A 83 4.41 26.06 -34.88
CA GLU A 83 3.36 25.35 -34.17
C GLU A 83 2.36 24.68 -35.12
N ALA A 84 1.95 25.36 -36.19
CA ALA A 84 1.08 24.79 -37.22
C ALA A 84 1.71 23.57 -37.93
N LEU A 85 3.05 23.55 -38.03
CA LEU A 85 3.83 22.42 -38.53
C LEU A 85 4.02 21.27 -37.51
N GLY A 86 3.52 21.42 -36.28
CA GLY A 86 3.78 20.47 -35.19
C GLY A 86 5.21 20.50 -34.65
N ARG A 87 6.03 21.49 -35.04
CA ARG A 87 7.44 21.66 -34.64
C ARG A 87 7.54 22.50 -33.36
N SER A 88 6.81 22.11 -32.31
CA SER A 88 6.72 22.88 -31.05
C SER A 88 8.08 23.16 -30.39
N GLY A 89 9.05 22.26 -30.52
CA GLY A 89 10.40 22.46 -29.98
C GLY A 89 11.14 23.63 -30.65
N GLU A 90 10.92 23.85 -31.95
CA GLU A 90 11.54 24.98 -32.67
C GLU A 90 10.78 26.28 -32.51
N ALA A 91 9.49 26.22 -32.18
CA ALA A 91 8.67 27.40 -31.94
C ALA A 91 9.06 28.14 -30.64
N PHE A 92 9.73 27.45 -29.70
CA PHE A 92 10.10 27.99 -28.40
C PHE A 92 11.01 29.22 -28.46
N ASP A 93 12.14 29.14 -29.19
CA ASP A 93 13.12 30.23 -29.23
C ASP A 93 12.51 31.52 -29.85
N PRO A 94 11.76 31.46 -30.97
CA PRO A 94 11.03 32.62 -31.47
C PRO A 94 10.01 33.18 -30.48
N MET A 95 9.27 32.36 -29.73
CA MET A 95 8.34 32.87 -28.70
C MET A 95 9.07 33.65 -27.61
N VAL A 96 10.17 33.11 -27.09
CA VAL A 96 10.99 33.79 -26.06
C VAL A 96 11.56 35.08 -26.62
N ARG A 97 12.03 35.08 -27.88
CA ARG A 97 12.57 36.28 -28.52
C ARG A 97 11.50 37.35 -28.71
N ALA A 98 10.30 36.99 -29.18
CA ALA A 98 9.16 37.90 -29.29
C ALA A 98 8.83 38.54 -27.94
N ALA A 99 8.72 37.73 -26.88
CA ALA A 99 8.41 38.19 -25.53
C ALA A 99 9.52 39.04 -24.89
N THR A 100 10.78 38.84 -25.30
CA THR A 100 11.92 39.67 -24.85
C THR A 100 11.89 41.04 -25.51
N LEU A 101 11.50 41.11 -26.79
CA LEU A 101 11.40 42.36 -27.55
C LEU A 101 10.15 43.17 -27.18
N ASP A 102 9.04 42.49 -26.91
CA ASP A 102 7.77 43.08 -26.49
C ASP A 102 7.13 42.25 -25.36
N PRO A 103 7.17 42.76 -24.11
CA PRO A 103 6.59 42.07 -22.96
C PRO A 103 5.10 41.76 -23.06
N THR A 104 4.34 42.44 -23.93
CA THR A 104 2.92 42.10 -24.15
C THR A 104 2.75 40.71 -24.78
N ARG A 105 3.80 40.16 -25.40
CA ARG A 105 3.82 38.83 -26.02
C ARG A 105 4.09 37.69 -25.04
N ILE A 106 4.39 37.97 -23.76
CA ILE A 106 4.56 36.94 -22.71
C ILE A 106 3.33 36.03 -22.60
N VAL A 107 2.13 36.55 -22.89
CA VAL A 107 0.88 35.76 -22.94
C VAL A 107 0.98 34.53 -23.85
N GLN A 108 1.73 34.62 -24.96
CA GLN A 108 1.89 33.53 -25.91
C GLN A 108 2.68 32.35 -25.31
N LEU A 109 3.68 32.63 -24.45
CA LEU A 109 4.41 31.61 -23.72
C LEU A 109 3.49 30.88 -22.72
N ASN A 110 2.61 31.63 -22.05
CA ASN A 110 1.61 31.04 -21.14
C ASN A 110 0.61 30.17 -21.90
N ASP A 111 0.05 30.66 -23.00
CA ASP A 111 -0.91 29.93 -23.83
C ASP A 111 -0.31 28.66 -24.44
N PHE A 112 0.95 28.74 -24.90
CA PHE A 112 1.70 27.56 -25.34
C PHE A 112 1.84 26.54 -24.20
N ALA A 113 2.22 26.98 -23.00
CA ALA A 113 2.37 26.09 -21.86
C ALA A 113 1.07 25.38 -21.47
N MET A 114 -0.05 26.11 -21.45
CA MET A 114 -1.37 25.53 -21.14
C MET A 114 -1.80 24.50 -22.19
N ARG A 115 -1.56 24.78 -23.48
CA ARG A 115 -1.78 23.81 -24.56
C ARG A 115 -0.88 22.57 -24.41
N SER A 116 0.39 22.76 -24.06
CA SER A 116 1.34 21.66 -23.84
C SER A 116 0.97 20.79 -22.64
N LEU A 117 0.45 21.36 -21.54
CA LEU A 117 -0.11 20.58 -20.43
C LEU A 117 -1.29 19.72 -20.87
N LYS A 118 -2.24 20.30 -21.61
CA LYS A 118 -3.40 19.57 -22.15
C LYS A 118 -2.98 18.43 -23.09
N ALA A 119 -1.89 18.61 -23.82
CA ALA A 119 -1.31 17.60 -24.70
C ALA A 119 -0.42 16.56 -23.99
N GLY A 120 -0.31 16.60 -22.65
CA GLY A 120 0.52 15.65 -21.91
C GLY A 120 2.03 15.89 -22.03
N ARG A 121 2.46 17.11 -22.37
CA ARG A 121 3.87 17.53 -22.52
C ARG A 121 4.28 18.51 -21.40
N PRO A 122 4.33 18.08 -20.13
CA PRO A 122 4.55 18.98 -19.00
C PRO A 122 5.98 19.54 -18.94
N GLY A 123 6.96 18.90 -19.58
CA GLY A 123 8.33 19.40 -19.71
C GLY A 123 8.40 20.68 -20.55
N GLU A 124 7.78 20.69 -21.73
CA GLU A 124 7.69 21.86 -22.60
C GLU A 124 6.94 23.01 -21.91
N ALA A 125 5.82 22.69 -21.24
CA ALA A 125 5.05 23.68 -20.49
C ALA A 125 5.90 24.36 -19.39
N ALA A 126 6.64 23.56 -18.60
CA ALA A 126 7.51 24.08 -17.57
C ALA A 126 8.64 24.95 -18.14
N GLN A 127 9.17 24.63 -19.32
CA GLN A 127 10.19 25.44 -19.99
C GLN A 127 9.64 26.82 -20.43
N ALA A 128 8.49 26.86 -21.08
CA ALA A 128 7.81 28.10 -21.48
C ALA A 128 7.44 28.98 -20.28
N LEU A 129 6.91 28.39 -19.22
CA LEU A 129 6.57 29.13 -18.02
C LEU A 129 7.79 29.64 -17.24
N ARG A 130 8.94 28.92 -17.28
CA ARG A 130 10.20 29.46 -16.74
C ARG A 130 10.67 30.69 -17.49
N ALA A 131 10.60 30.67 -18.83
CA ALA A 131 10.94 31.83 -19.63
C ALA A 131 10.00 33.01 -19.34
N ALA A 132 8.70 32.76 -19.29
CA ALA A 132 7.69 33.77 -18.94
C ALA A 132 7.92 34.38 -17.54
N VAL A 133 8.18 33.55 -16.52
CA VAL A 133 8.53 34.02 -15.16
C VAL A 133 9.86 34.76 -15.14
N GLY A 134 10.84 34.38 -15.97
CA GLY A 134 12.10 35.11 -16.09
C GLY A 134 11.91 36.53 -16.62
N LEU A 135 10.99 36.71 -17.57
CA LEU A 135 10.64 38.01 -18.16
C LEU A 135 9.71 38.84 -17.27
N GLN A 136 8.82 38.19 -16.50
CA GLN A 136 7.90 38.84 -15.56
C GLN A 136 7.90 38.16 -14.17
N PRO A 137 8.96 38.38 -13.35
CA PRO A 137 9.16 37.66 -12.09
C PRO A 137 8.10 37.90 -11.02
N LEU A 138 7.35 39.00 -11.10
CA LEU A 138 6.33 39.35 -10.10
C LEU A 138 4.91 38.90 -10.50
N SER A 139 4.76 38.18 -11.62
CA SER A 139 3.46 37.63 -12.01
C SER A 139 3.09 36.42 -11.17
N ILE A 140 2.05 36.57 -10.34
CA ILE A 140 1.51 35.47 -9.52
C ILE A 140 0.94 34.38 -10.42
N GLU A 141 0.18 34.76 -11.46
CA GLU A 141 -0.44 33.82 -12.40
C GLU A 141 0.60 32.90 -13.07
N LEU A 142 1.68 33.48 -13.61
CA LEU A 142 2.73 32.71 -14.28
C LEU A 142 3.44 31.76 -13.30
N ARG A 143 3.64 32.17 -12.04
CA ARG A 143 4.20 31.30 -11.00
C ARG A 143 3.25 30.18 -10.58
N CYS A 144 1.95 30.46 -10.50
CA CYS A 144 0.92 29.44 -10.28
C CYS A 144 0.95 28.39 -11.39
N ASN A 145 0.92 28.83 -12.66
CA ASN A 145 0.95 27.94 -13.81
C ASN A 145 2.27 27.16 -13.87
N LEU A 146 3.41 27.81 -13.57
CA LEU A 146 4.71 27.14 -13.49
C LEU A 146 4.71 26.04 -12.42
N ALA A 147 4.18 26.32 -11.22
CA ALA A 147 4.08 25.33 -10.16
C ALA A 147 3.24 24.11 -10.57
N VAL A 148 2.13 24.32 -11.29
CA VAL A 148 1.30 23.23 -11.84
C VAL A 148 2.07 22.41 -12.87
N ALA A 149 2.77 23.06 -13.80
CA ALA A 149 3.56 22.39 -14.81
C ALA A 149 4.71 21.55 -14.20
N LEU A 150 5.42 22.13 -13.22
CA LEU A 150 6.49 21.45 -12.49
C LEU A 150 5.97 20.24 -11.71
N ALA A 151 4.82 20.36 -11.03
CA ALA A 151 4.21 19.25 -10.30
C ALA A 151 3.81 18.11 -11.24
N THR A 152 3.20 18.44 -12.38
CA THR A 152 2.82 17.47 -13.42
C THR A 152 4.05 16.78 -14.03
N ASN A 153 5.16 17.52 -14.17
CA ASN A 153 6.45 17.00 -14.62
C ASN A 153 7.26 16.28 -13.51
N ARG A 154 6.62 15.90 -12.39
CA ARG A 154 7.24 15.20 -11.23
C ARG A 154 8.37 16.00 -10.55
N GLN A 155 8.44 17.31 -10.72
CA GLN A 155 9.41 18.22 -10.09
C GLN A 155 8.80 18.89 -8.84
N GLY A 156 8.37 18.07 -7.86
CA GLY A 156 7.60 18.54 -6.70
C GLY A 156 8.30 19.61 -5.85
N ALA A 157 9.62 19.48 -5.63
CA ALA A 157 10.38 20.47 -4.86
C ALA A 157 10.44 21.85 -5.54
N ALA A 158 10.61 21.87 -6.86
CA ALA A 158 10.59 23.10 -7.64
C ALA A 158 9.19 23.73 -7.66
N ALA A 159 8.14 22.91 -7.82
CA ALA A 159 6.75 23.37 -7.72
C ALA A 159 6.46 24.02 -6.36
N ALA A 160 6.93 23.41 -5.27
CA ALA A 160 6.78 23.96 -3.92
C ALA A 160 7.55 25.28 -3.73
N ALA A 161 8.72 25.43 -4.34
CA ALA A 161 9.47 26.68 -4.33
C ALA A 161 8.68 27.81 -5.03
N GLU A 162 8.14 27.55 -6.22
CA GLU A 162 7.31 28.52 -6.94
C GLU A 162 6.04 28.91 -6.16
N ARG A 163 5.39 27.94 -5.49
CA ARG A 163 4.26 28.24 -4.60
C ARG A 163 4.64 29.15 -3.44
N ARG A 164 5.80 28.94 -2.83
CA ARG A 164 6.29 29.82 -1.75
C ARG A 164 6.52 31.24 -2.25
N ILE A 165 7.12 31.40 -3.44
CA ILE A 165 7.34 32.72 -4.03
C ILE A 165 6.00 33.39 -4.36
N ALA A 166 5.07 32.66 -4.98
CA ALA A 166 3.72 33.16 -5.24
C ALA A 166 3.01 33.61 -3.95
N LEU A 167 3.20 32.88 -2.84
CA LEU A 167 2.64 33.24 -1.53
C LEU A 167 3.36 34.43 -0.84
N LEU A 168 4.58 34.80 -1.25
CA LEU A 168 5.18 36.06 -0.84
C LEU A 168 4.50 37.26 -1.53
N LEU A 169 4.02 37.06 -2.77
CA LEU A 169 3.35 38.08 -3.58
C LEU A 169 1.85 38.17 -3.28
N ALA A 170 1.21 37.02 -3.01
CA ALA A 170 -0.19 36.90 -2.62
C ALA A 170 -0.33 35.98 -1.39
N PRO A 171 -0.16 36.52 -0.17
CA PRO A 171 -0.16 35.72 1.07
C PRO A 171 -1.48 34.99 1.36
N ASP A 172 -2.59 35.48 0.79
CA ASP A 172 -3.94 35.01 1.11
C ASP A 172 -4.54 34.09 0.02
N ALA A 173 -3.69 33.51 -0.83
CA ALA A 173 -4.08 32.51 -1.81
C ALA A 173 -4.31 31.13 -1.17
N ALA A 174 -5.54 30.87 -0.70
CA ALA A 174 -5.92 29.63 0.00
C ALA A 174 -5.54 28.34 -0.75
N GLU A 175 -5.81 28.29 -2.05
CA GLU A 175 -5.49 27.13 -2.89
C GLU A 175 -3.98 26.84 -2.98
N MET A 176 -3.16 27.89 -3.05
CA MET A 176 -1.70 27.75 -3.08
C MET A 176 -1.15 27.27 -1.74
N LEU A 177 -1.73 27.73 -0.62
CA LEU A 177 -1.43 27.20 0.70
C LEU A 177 -1.84 25.73 0.81
N ARG A 178 -3.02 25.33 0.30
CA ARG A 178 -3.46 23.93 0.30
C ARG A 178 -2.46 23.04 -0.44
N LEU A 179 -2.13 23.38 -1.68
CA LEU A 179 -1.20 22.63 -2.52
C LEU A 179 0.24 22.58 -1.96
N LEU A 180 0.69 23.66 -1.30
CA LEU A 180 1.97 23.65 -0.57
C LEU A 180 1.89 22.74 0.67
N GLY A 181 0.80 22.82 1.43
CA GLY A 181 0.55 21.97 2.59
C GLY A 181 0.59 20.49 2.23
N GLU A 182 -0.07 20.10 1.14
CA GLU A 182 -0.07 18.72 0.62
C GLU A 182 1.32 18.21 0.25
N TYR A 183 2.16 19.06 -0.37
CA TYR A 183 3.55 18.71 -0.66
C TYR A 183 4.38 18.50 0.63
N LEU A 184 4.10 19.28 1.67
CA LEU A 184 4.81 19.22 2.95
C LEU A 184 4.38 18.02 3.82
N LEU A 185 3.20 17.42 3.59
CA LEU A 185 2.69 16.28 4.37
C LEU A 185 3.72 15.14 4.53
N PRO A 186 4.23 14.51 3.45
CA PRO A 186 5.18 13.40 3.57
C PRO A 186 6.53 13.82 4.18
N LEU A 187 6.91 15.11 4.07
CA LEU A 187 8.14 15.65 4.64
C LEU A 187 8.01 15.95 6.15
N GLY A 188 6.79 16.14 6.63
CA GLY A 188 6.45 16.52 8.00
C GLY A 188 5.89 15.40 8.87
N ARG A 189 6.06 14.12 8.47
CA ARG A 189 5.44 12.95 9.13
C ARG A 189 5.62 12.90 10.65
N GLN A 190 6.75 13.39 11.17
CA GLN A 190 7.06 13.39 12.61
C GLN A 190 6.64 14.69 13.34
N ALA A 191 6.19 15.71 12.60
CA ALA A 191 5.84 17.03 13.13
C ALA A 191 4.38 17.37 12.77
N PRO A 192 3.40 16.76 13.44
CA PRO A 192 1.98 16.98 13.17
C PRO A 192 1.44 18.39 13.46
N ASP A 193 2.23 19.25 14.12
CA ASP A 193 1.98 20.70 14.25
C ASP A 193 3.07 21.54 13.55
N GLY A 194 3.81 20.89 12.64
CA GLY A 194 4.89 21.45 11.83
C GLY A 194 4.42 22.34 10.69
N ALA A 195 5.29 22.51 9.69
CA ALA A 195 5.02 23.42 8.56
C ALA A 195 3.73 23.05 7.81
N ALA A 196 3.53 21.76 7.48
CA ALA A 196 2.33 21.30 6.77
C ALA A 196 1.03 21.66 7.52
N ALA A 197 0.98 21.42 8.84
CA ALA A 197 -0.17 21.74 9.68
C ALA A 197 -0.48 23.24 9.66
N ARG A 198 0.55 24.08 9.87
CA ARG A 198 0.40 25.54 9.90
C ARG A 198 -0.06 26.08 8.54
N THR A 199 0.49 25.57 7.45
CA THR A 199 0.11 25.97 6.09
C THR A 199 -1.34 25.58 5.80
N LEU A 200 -1.76 24.35 6.09
CA LEU A 200 -3.15 23.91 5.88
C LEU A 200 -4.16 24.62 6.78
N ARG A 201 -3.83 24.88 8.06
CA ARG A 201 -4.68 25.67 8.95
C ARG A 201 -4.86 27.11 8.46
N ARG A 202 -3.79 27.73 7.92
CA ARG A 202 -3.91 29.05 7.29
C ARG A 202 -4.80 29.01 6.05
N ALA A 203 -4.63 28.01 5.19
CA ALA A 203 -5.50 27.81 4.04
C ALA A 203 -6.98 27.72 4.47
N LEU A 204 -7.26 26.98 5.54
CA LEU A 204 -8.61 26.79 6.05
C LEU A 204 -9.23 28.07 6.63
N ILE A 205 -8.44 28.94 7.26
CA ILE A 205 -8.93 30.25 7.73
C ILE A 205 -9.40 31.11 6.56
N LEU A 206 -8.70 31.03 5.43
CA LEU A 206 -8.99 31.82 4.24
C LEU A 206 -10.15 31.24 3.41
N ASP A 207 -10.25 29.92 3.36
CA ASP A 207 -11.33 29.21 2.66
C ASP A 207 -11.84 28.00 3.49
N PRO A 208 -12.77 28.22 4.43
CA PRO A 208 -13.29 27.16 5.29
C PRO A 208 -14.20 26.16 4.55
N LEU A 209 -14.68 26.52 3.35
CA LEU A 209 -15.59 25.71 2.53
C LEU A 209 -14.85 24.87 1.48
N HIS A 210 -13.52 24.82 1.52
CA HIS A 210 -12.74 23.97 0.62
C HIS A 210 -12.49 22.58 1.23
N HIS A 211 -13.27 21.58 0.82
CA HIS A 211 -13.17 20.19 1.30
C HIS A 211 -11.76 19.57 1.15
N GLY A 212 -11.03 19.92 0.08
CA GLY A 212 -9.64 19.47 -0.13
C GLY A 212 -8.66 19.84 1.01
N ILE A 213 -8.86 20.97 1.71
CA ILE A 213 -8.01 21.37 2.84
C ILE A 213 -8.25 20.44 4.04
N TRP A 214 -9.51 20.11 4.31
CA TRP A 214 -9.91 19.12 5.33
C TRP A 214 -9.33 17.74 5.05
N ASN A 215 -9.34 17.31 3.77
CA ASN A 215 -8.69 16.06 3.36
C ASN A 215 -7.18 16.06 3.70
N GLY A 216 -6.48 17.15 3.42
CA GLY A 216 -5.07 17.32 3.78
C GLY A 216 -4.81 17.24 5.29
N LEU A 217 -5.62 17.91 6.10
CA LEU A 217 -5.52 17.86 7.57
C LEU A 217 -5.81 16.46 8.12
N GLY A 218 -6.82 15.78 7.59
CA GLY A 218 -7.14 14.40 7.98
C GLY A 218 -5.99 13.45 7.68
N ARG A 219 -5.34 13.59 6.51
CA ARG A 219 -4.15 12.80 6.14
C ARG A 219 -2.98 13.06 7.07
N LEU A 220 -2.71 14.33 7.41
CA LEU A 220 -1.65 14.70 8.36
C LEU A 220 -1.86 14.03 9.72
N HIS A 221 -3.08 14.09 10.25
CA HIS A 221 -3.40 13.46 11.53
C HIS A 221 -3.29 11.93 11.47
N LYS A 222 -3.72 11.31 10.36
CA LYS A 222 -3.57 9.87 10.14
C LYS A 222 -2.10 9.45 10.14
N GLU A 223 -1.25 10.14 9.38
CA GLU A 223 0.19 9.84 9.29
C GLU A 223 0.90 9.99 10.64
N ALA A 224 0.40 10.86 11.51
CA ALA A 224 0.89 11.04 12.88
C ALA A 224 0.23 10.12 13.93
N GLY A 225 -0.55 9.12 13.51
CA GLY A 225 -1.25 8.20 14.42
C GLY A 225 -2.41 8.80 15.21
N ARG A 226 -2.78 10.06 14.95
CA ARG A 226 -3.88 10.79 15.61
C ARG A 226 -5.22 10.47 14.96
N LEU A 227 -5.64 9.21 15.02
CA LEU A 227 -6.80 8.71 14.28
C LEU A 227 -8.11 9.44 14.60
N THR A 228 -8.35 9.79 15.87
CA THR A 228 -9.56 10.54 16.27
C THR A 228 -9.61 11.94 15.67
N GLN A 229 -8.49 12.66 15.63
CA GLN A 229 -8.38 13.97 14.99
C GLN A 229 -8.52 13.86 13.47
N ALA A 230 -7.96 12.79 12.87
CA ALA A 230 -8.13 12.51 11.45
C ALA A 230 -9.60 12.30 11.09
N ARG A 231 -10.33 11.48 11.88
CA ARG A 231 -11.78 11.26 11.74
C ARG A 231 -12.54 12.59 11.73
N ARG A 232 -12.30 13.45 12.72
CA ARG A 232 -12.96 14.77 12.82
C ARG A 232 -12.69 15.64 11.60
N ALA A 233 -11.44 15.69 11.12
CA ALA A 233 -11.09 16.48 9.94
C ALA A 233 -11.83 15.99 8.68
N TYR A 234 -11.91 14.68 8.46
CA TYR A 234 -12.67 14.14 7.34
C TYR A 234 -14.18 14.38 7.49
N GLU A 235 -14.73 14.29 8.70
CA GLU A 235 -16.14 14.60 8.98
C GLU A 235 -16.47 16.07 8.69
N SER A 236 -15.59 17.01 9.08
CA SER A 236 -15.73 18.42 8.70
C SER A 236 -15.68 18.60 7.18
N GLY A 237 -14.77 17.92 6.49
CA GLY A 237 -14.71 17.95 5.02
C GLY A 237 -15.99 17.42 4.37
N LEU A 238 -16.56 16.33 4.90
CA LEU A 238 -17.79 15.72 4.39
C LEU A 238 -19.04 16.55 4.69
N ALA A 239 -19.02 17.35 5.76
CA ALA A 239 -20.08 18.32 6.04
C ALA A 239 -20.09 19.47 5.01
N VAL A 240 -18.92 19.78 4.44
CA VAL A 240 -18.75 20.78 3.37
C VAL A 240 -19.10 20.19 2.01
N ASP A 241 -18.56 19.01 1.68
CA ASP A 241 -18.85 18.30 0.43
C ASP A 241 -19.14 16.80 0.68
N PRO A 242 -20.42 16.41 0.73
CA PRO A 242 -20.83 15.01 0.88
C PRO A 242 -20.56 14.13 -0.36
N ALA A 243 -20.24 14.72 -1.51
CA ALA A 243 -19.96 14.02 -2.77
C ALA A 243 -18.47 13.75 -3.00
N ALA A 244 -17.58 14.26 -2.13
CA ALA A 244 -16.14 14.01 -2.17
C ALA A 244 -15.79 12.54 -1.83
N ALA A 245 -15.66 11.69 -2.85
CA ALA A 245 -15.37 10.27 -2.69
C ALA A 245 -14.06 9.98 -1.91
N GLU A 246 -13.03 10.80 -2.10
CA GLU A 246 -11.75 10.65 -1.41
C GLU A 246 -11.86 10.85 0.11
N LEU A 247 -12.76 11.73 0.56
CA LEU A 247 -13.00 11.94 1.99
C LEU A 247 -13.69 10.74 2.63
N TRP A 248 -14.69 10.16 1.95
CA TRP A 248 -15.31 8.91 2.38
C TRP A 248 -14.29 7.77 2.49
N ASN A 249 -13.49 7.56 1.44
CA ASN A 249 -12.44 6.53 1.43
C ASN A 249 -11.41 6.74 2.54
N ASN A 250 -10.94 7.97 2.74
CA ASN A 250 -9.91 8.26 3.74
C ASN A 250 -10.45 8.18 5.17
N ARG A 251 -11.71 8.60 5.40
CA ARG A 251 -12.41 8.41 6.68
C ARG A 251 -12.59 6.92 6.97
N SER A 252 -13.07 6.13 6.01
CA SER A 252 -13.22 4.68 6.17
C SER A 252 -11.91 3.98 6.54
N ASN A 253 -10.79 4.37 5.92
CA ASN A 253 -9.48 3.85 6.30
C ASN A 253 -9.08 4.19 7.75
N VAL A 254 -9.45 5.36 8.27
CA VAL A 254 -9.25 5.72 9.68
C VAL A 254 -10.20 4.95 10.60
N LEU A 255 -11.47 4.78 10.20
CA LEU A 255 -12.47 4.03 10.96
C LEU A 255 -12.09 2.55 11.09
N LYS A 256 -11.45 1.94 10.08
CA LYS A 256 -10.82 0.60 10.21
C LYS A 256 -9.79 0.57 11.34
N GLY A 257 -8.93 1.57 11.42
CA GLY A 257 -7.92 1.67 12.50
C GLY A 257 -8.50 2.01 13.88
N LEU A 258 -9.72 2.55 13.93
CA LEU A 258 -10.49 2.79 15.17
C LEU A 258 -11.44 1.64 15.50
N ASP A 259 -11.44 0.56 14.71
CA ASP A 259 -12.30 -0.61 14.91
C ASP A 259 -13.81 -0.30 14.87
N GLU A 260 -14.18 0.68 14.04
CA GLU A 260 -15.56 1.04 13.68
C GLU A 260 -15.89 0.47 12.28
N LEU A 261 -15.83 -0.86 12.16
CA LEU A 261 -15.86 -1.56 10.87
C LEU A 261 -17.16 -1.37 10.08
N ASP A 262 -18.33 -1.34 10.73
CA ASP A 262 -19.62 -1.12 10.05
C ASP A 262 -19.70 0.28 9.42
N ALA A 263 -19.22 1.29 10.15
CA ALA A 263 -19.14 2.66 9.65
C ALA A 263 -18.10 2.78 8.53
N ALA A 264 -16.97 2.09 8.67
CA ALA A 264 -15.95 2.02 7.62
C ALA A 264 -16.50 1.40 6.34
N LEU A 265 -17.18 0.26 6.42
CA LEU A 265 -17.78 -0.43 5.28
C LEU A 265 -18.86 0.43 4.62
N THR A 266 -19.73 1.08 5.41
CA THR A 266 -20.75 2.01 4.89
C THR A 266 -20.12 3.15 4.11
N GLY A 267 -19.08 3.79 4.67
CA GLY A 267 -18.36 4.86 3.99
C GLY A 267 -17.62 4.39 2.73
N GLN A 268 -17.08 3.17 2.75
CA GLN A 268 -16.34 2.62 1.62
C GLN A 268 -17.28 2.25 0.46
N ARG A 269 -18.47 1.70 0.76
CA ARG A 269 -19.55 1.51 -0.21
C ARG A 269 -19.99 2.85 -0.82
N ARG A 270 -20.12 3.90 0.00
CA ARG A 270 -20.44 5.26 -0.49
C ARG A 270 -19.35 5.82 -1.41
N ALA A 271 -18.08 5.69 -1.04
CA ALA A 271 -16.96 6.12 -1.87
C ALA A 271 -16.96 5.41 -3.23
N ALA A 272 -17.14 4.08 -3.23
CA ALA A 272 -17.20 3.29 -4.45
C ALA A 272 -18.40 3.63 -5.34
N ALA A 273 -19.55 3.97 -4.74
CA ALA A 273 -20.73 4.41 -5.50
C ALA A 273 -20.53 5.79 -6.15
N LEU A 274 -19.78 6.69 -5.50
CA LEU A 274 -19.46 8.01 -6.05
C LEU A 274 -18.41 7.94 -7.18
N ARG A 275 -17.52 6.94 -7.15
CA ARG A 275 -16.50 6.70 -8.18
C ARG A 275 -16.37 5.21 -8.51
N PRO A 276 -17.29 4.66 -9.34
CA PRO A 276 -17.36 3.22 -9.63
C PRO A 276 -16.15 2.69 -10.41
N ASP A 277 -15.43 3.55 -11.13
CA ASP A 277 -14.29 3.18 -11.95
C ASP A 277 -12.94 3.38 -11.23
N GLU A 278 -12.94 3.94 -10.01
CA GLU A 278 -11.70 4.17 -9.26
C GLU A 278 -11.27 2.88 -8.54
N VAL A 279 -10.39 2.11 -9.20
CA VAL A 279 -9.91 0.80 -8.74
C VAL A 279 -9.29 0.83 -7.33
N GLY A 280 -8.64 1.92 -6.94
CA GLY A 280 -8.07 2.09 -5.61
C GLY A 280 -9.13 2.13 -4.50
N ILE A 281 -10.25 2.84 -4.73
CA ILE A 281 -11.38 2.90 -3.79
C ILE A 281 -12.06 1.53 -3.67
N ARG A 282 -12.20 0.82 -4.80
CA ARG A 282 -12.80 -0.52 -4.82
C ARG A 282 -11.90 -1.57 -4.17
N SER A 283 -10.59 -1.52 -4.36
CA SER A 283 -9.65 -2.40 -3.63
C SER A 283 -9.77 -2.21 -2.11
N ASN A 284 -9.88 -0.95 -1.64
CA ASN A 284 -10.14 -0.66 -0.22
C ASN A 284 -11.51 -1.18 0.27
N LEU A 285 -12.51 -1.27 -0.61
CA LEU A 285 -13.80 -1.92 -0.32
C LEU A 285 -13.65 -3.42 -0.12
N GLY A 286 -12.89 -4.11 -0.98
CA GLY A 286 -12.56 -5.52 -0.80
C GLY A 286 -11.92 -5.82 0.57
N ASP A 287 -10.94 -5.01 1.00
CA ASP A 287 -10.31 -5.13 2.33
C ASP A 287 -11.32 -4.88 3.46
N ALA A 288 -12.16 -3.85 3.35
CA ALA A 288 -13.19 -3.57 4.35
C ALA A 288 -14.24 -4.70 4.45
N LEU A 289 -14.62 -5.31 3.33
CA LEU A 289 -15.54 -6.45 3.28
C LEU A 289 -14.95 -7.68 3.99
N LEU A 290 -13.67 -8.00 3.76
CA LEU A 290 -13.01 -9.09 4.47
C LEU A 290 -12.93 -8.85 5.97
N LEU A 291 -12.53 -7.65 6.39
CA LEU A 291 -12.45 -7.29 7.81
C LEU A 291 -13.81 -7.32 8.50
N ALA A 292 -14.89 -7.02 7.78
CA ALA A 292 -16.26 -7.10 8.29
C ALA A 292 -16.84 -8.53 8.26
N GLY A 293 -16.14 -9.51 7.66
CA GLY A 293 -16.60 -10.90 7.57
C GLY A 293 -17.55 -11.19 6.40
N HIS A 294 -17.42 -10.45 5.29
CA HIS A 294 -18.18 -10.63 4.05
C HIS A 294 -17.30 -11.10 2.87
N PRO A 295 -16.70 -12.30 2.95
CA PRO A 295 -15.73 -12.76 1.94
C PRO A 295 -16.35 -13.04 0.57
N GLU A 296 -17.63 -13.42 0.46
CA GLU A 296 -18.31 -13.59 -0.83
C GLU A 296 -18.43 -12.27 -1.58
N GLU A 297 -18.85 -11.21 -0.89
CA GLU A 297 -18.88 -9.87 -1.47
C GLU A 297 -17.48 -9.37 -1.81
N ALA A 298 -16.48 -9.66 -0.95
CA ALA A 298 -15.09 -9.30 -1.22
C ALA A 298 -14.54 -10.01 -2.46
N LEU A 299 -14.85 -11.29 -2.65
CA LEU A 299 -14.45 -12.07 -3.82
C LEU A 299 -15.06 -11.48 -5.09
N ALA A 300 -16.38 -11.24 -5.11
CA ALA A 300 -17.05 -10.62 -6.26
C ALA A 300 -16.49 -9.22 -6.55
N ASN A 301 -16.24 -8.41 -5.51
CA ASN A 301 -15.68 -7.08 -5.66
C ASN A 301 -14.27 -7.11 -6.27
N THR A 302 -13.37 -7.94 -5.73
CA THR A 302 -11.98 -8.07 -6.21
C THR A 302 -11.92 -8.61 -7.63
N GLN A 303 -12.75 -9.60 -7.99
CA GLN A 303 -12.88 -10.08 -9.37
C GLN A 303 -13.27 -8.95 -10.32
N ALA A 304 -14.26 -8.13 -9.95
CA ALA A 304 -14.69 -7.01 -10.76
C ALA A 304 -13.66 -5.86 -10.81
N VAL A 305 -12.77 -5.73 -9.81
CA VAL A 305 -11.63 -4.80 -9.88
C VAL A 305 -10.55 -5.32 -10.82
N LEU A 306 -10.21 -6.61 -10.72
CA LEU A 306 -9.20 -7.24 -11.54
C LEU A 306 -9.60 -7.35 -13.02
N ALA A 307 -10.90 -7.32 -13.33
CA ALA A 307 -11.38 -7.16 -14.70
C ALA A 307 -11.00 -5.82 -15.33
N LEU A 308 -10.85 -4.76 -14.53
CA LEU A 308 -10.46 -3.40 -14.98
C LEU A 308 -8.95 -3.18 -14.87
N ALA A 309 -8.34 -3.67 -13.80
CA ALA A 309 -6.92 -3.53 -13.51
C ALA A 309 -6.33 -4.90 -13.13
N PRO A 310 -6.01 -5.76 -14.12
CA PRO A 310 -5.54 -7.11 -13.85
C PRO A 310 -4.29 -7.16 -12.97
N GLU A 311 -3.39 -6.19 -13.11
CA GLU A 311 -2.10 -6.11 -12.41
C GLU A 311 -2.15 -5.47 -11.01
N LEU A 312 -3.33 -5.16 -10.48
CA LEU A 312 -3.44 -4.54 -9.15
C LEU A 312 -3.16 -5.55 -8.03
N GLY A 313 -1.90 -5.60 -7.58
CA GLY A 313 -1.38 -6.57 -6.61
C GLY A 313 -2.19 -6.65 -5.31
N GLU A 314 -2.62 -5.52 -4.74
CA GLU A 314 -3.42 -5.52 -3.52
C GLU A 314 -4.76 -6.26 -3.72
N SER A 315 -5.43 -6.05 -4.85
CA SER A 315 -6.69 -6.75 -5.15
C SER A 315 -6.49 -8.23 -5.46
N ARG A 316 -5.36 -8.62 -6.06
CA ARG A 316 -4.99 -10.03 -6.24
C ARG A 316 -4.82 -10.73 -4.90
N LEU A 317 -4.12 -10.11 -3.95
CA LEU A 317 -3.96 -10.64 -2.59
C LEU A 317 -5.30 -10.75 -1.84
N LEU A 318 -6.14 -9.73 -1.93
CA LEU A 318 -7.47 -9.74 -1.30
C LEU A 318 -8.36 -10.86 -1.86
N ARG A 319 -8.28 -11.13 -3.18
CA ARG A 319 -8.95 -12.28 -3.81
C ARG A 319 -8.47 -13.60 -3.21
N ALA A 320 -7.16 -13.78 -3.07
CA ALA A 320 -6.59 -14.99 -2.46
C ALA A 320 -7.11 -15.21 -1.04
N LEU A 321 -7.10 -14.16 -0.21
CA LEU A 321 -7.63 -14.20 1.16
C LEU A 321 -9.12 -14.54 1.20
N ALA A 322 -9.92 -13.98 0.29
CA ALA A 322 -11.35 -14.30 0.19
C ALA A 322 -11.57 -15.77 -0.17
N LEU A 323 -10.86 -16.30 -1.18
CA LEU A 323 -10.93 -17.70 -1.60
C LEU A 323 -10.54 -18.65 -0.46
N LEU A 324 -9.43 -18.37 0.24
CA LEU A 324 -8.98 -19.17 1.37
C LEU A 324 -9.97 -19.14 2.54
N THR A 325 -10.57 -17.98 2.82
CA THR A 325 -11.60 -17.83 3.87
C THR A 325 -12.86 -18.65 3.55
N LEU A 326 -13.21 -18.75 2.26
CA LEU A 326 -14.34 -19.54 1.75
C LEU A 326 -14.01 -21.04 1.62
N GLY A 327 -12.78 -21.47 1.95
CA GLY A 327 -12.35 -22.86 1.79
C GLY A 327 -12.13 -23.30 0.34
N CYS A 328 -12.08 -22.36 -0.61
CA CYS A 328 -11.75 -22.61 -2.02
C CYS A 328 -10.22 -22.74 -2.16
N PHE A 329 -9.65 -23.80 -1.58
CA PHE A 329 -8.21 -23.87 -1.33
C PHE A 329 -7.37 -23.97 -2.60
N GLU A 330 -7.76 -24.77 -3.59
CA GLU A 330 -6.97 -24.93 -4.82
C GLU A 330 -6.74 -23.56 -5.53
N GLU A 331 -7.83 -22.84 -5.79
CA GLU A 331 -7.78 -21.48 -6.35
C GLU A 331 -7.13 -20.48 -5.39
N GLY A 332 -7.43 -20.59 -4.08
CA GLY A 332 -6.91 -19.70 -3.06
C GLY A 332 -5.39 -19.77 -2.93
N TRP A 333 -4.81 -20.96 -2.93
CA TRP A 333 -3.36 -21.17 -2.88
C TRP A 333 -2.66 -20.78 -4.17
N ALA A 334 -3.31 -20.99 -5.32
CA ALA A 334 -2.79 -20.49 -6.59
C ALA A 334 -2.72 -18.95 -6.59
N ALA A 335 -3.80 -18.29 -6.16
CA ALA A 335 -3.86 -16.83 -6.05
C ALA A 335 -2.95 -16.27 -4.95
N TRP A 336 -2.68 -17.04 -3.89
CA TRP A 336 -1.80 -16.63 -2.78
C TRP A 336 -0.36 -16.34 -3.21
N GLU A 337 0.09 -16.91 -4.33
CA GLU A 337 1.39 -16.57 -4.92
C GLU A 337 1.46 -15.11 -5.41
N ASP A 338 0.32 -14.44 -5.64
CA ASP A 338 0.32 -13.03 -6.01
C ASP A 338 0.87 -12.12 -4.88
N ARG A 339 1.01 -12.63 -3.65
CA ARG A 339 1.57 -11.90 -2.50
C ARG A 339 2.97 -11.34 -2.78
N TRP A 340 3.75 -11.97 -3.66
CA TRP A 340 5.09 -11.50 -4.04
C TRP A 340 5.09 -10.15 -4.76
N THR A 341 3.92 -9.66 -5.19
CA THR A 341 3.77 -8.35 -5.84
C THR A 341 3.53 -7.20 -4.85
N VAL A 342 3.28 -7.50 -3.58
CA VAL A 342 2.91 -6.50 -2.57
C VAL A 342 3.81 -6.55 -1.31
N PRO A 343 4.07 -5.41 -0.66
CA PRO A 343 4.73 -5.39 0.64
C PRO A 343 3.97 -6.17 1.72
N PRO A 344 4.67 -6.82 2.68
CA PRO A 344 6.14 -6.86 2.80
C PRO A 344 6.81 -7.95 1.94
N TRP A 345 6.06 -8.90 1.38
CA TRP A 345 6.62 -10.07 0.67
C TRP A 345 7.44 -9.71 -0.56
N LEU A 346 7.08 -8.62 -1.25
CA LEU A 346 7.87 -8.08 -2.36
C LEU A 346 9.35 -7.90 -1.99
N PHE A 347 9.67 -7.51 -0.76
CA PHE A 347 11.05 -7.30 -0.32
C PHE A 347 11.80 -8.59 0.02
N ALA A 348 11.10 -9.71 0.15
CA ALA A 348 11.68 -11.04 0.37
C ALA A 348 11.76 -11.87 -0.93
N ALA A 349 11.18 -11.39 -2.04
CA ALA A 349 11.27 -12.06 -3.33
C ALA A 349 12.74 -12.19 -3.78
N GLY A 350 13.13 -13.38 -4.24
CA GLY A 350 14.51 -13.65 -4.67
C GLY A 350 15.55 -13.72 -3.53
N ARG A 351 15.11 -13.89 -2.27
CA ARG A 351 15.99 -14.03 -1.09
C ARG A 351 17.06 -15.13 -1.25
N PHE A 352 16.73 -16.20 -1.96
CA PHE A 352 17.58 -17.36 -2.14
C PHE A 352 17.84 -17.62 -3.64
N PRO A 353 19.09 -17.97 -4.03
CA PRO A 353 19.45 -18.14 -5.43
C PRO A 353 18.96 -19.47 -6.04
N GLN A 354 18.57 -20.44 -5.21
CA GLN A 354 18.06 -21.73 -5.70
C GLN A 354 16.72 -21.55 -6.44
N PRO A 355 16.45 -22.36 -7.47
CA PRO A 355 15.17 -22.31 -8.18
C PRO A 355 14.00 -22.66 -7.25
N ALA A 356 12.83 -22.09 -7.54
CA ALA A 356 11.61 -22.39 -6.81
C ALA A 356 11.21 -23.87 -6.99
N TRP A 357 10.86 -24.53 -5.89
CA TRP A 357 10.34 -25.90 -5.92
C TRP A 357 8.85 -25.90 -6.22
N THR A 358 8.45 -26.72 -7.19
CA THR A 358 7.07 -26.84 -7.70
C THR A 358 6.53 -28.27 -7.60
N GLY A 359 7.19 -29.12 -6.80
CA GLY A 359 6.81 -30.52 -6.60
C GLY A 359 7.66 -31.51 -7.42
N GLN A 360 8.64 -31.04 -8.19
CA GLN A 360 9.52 -31.92 -8.96
C GLN A 360 10.43 -32.79 -8.06
N PRO A 361 10.82 -34.01 -8.48
CA PRO A 361 11.82 -34.82 -7.77
C PRO A 361 13.16 -34.10 -7.62
N LEU A 362 13.84 -34.30 -6.48
CA LEU A 362 15.12 -33.63 -6.17
C LEU A 362 16.36 -34.53 -6.37
N GLY A 363 16.19 -35.80 -6.74
CA GLY A 363 17.31 -36.69 -7.06
C GLY A 363 18.30 -36.92 -5.91
N GLY A 364 17.82 -36.93 -4.67
CA GLY A 364 18.66 -37.05 -3.47
C GLY A 364 19.22 -35.71 -2.95
N ASN A 365 19.01 -34.61 -3.68
CA ASN A 365 19.32 -33.26 -3.20
C ASN A 365 18.27 -32.76 -2.20
N ARG A 366 18.58 -31.63 -1.58
CA ARG A 366 17.82 -31.08 -0.46
C ARG A 366 16.93 -29.91 -0.89
N LEU A 367 15.83 -29.73 -0.17
CA LEU A 367 14.88 -28.64 -0.30
C LEU A 367 15.10 -27.64 0.85
N LEU A 368 15.27 -26.36 0.52
CA LEU A 368 15.21 -25.28 1.50
C LEU A 368 13.77 -24.81 1.67
N ILE A 369 13.22 -25.00 2.85
CA ILE A 369 11.99 -24.36 3.32
C ILE A 369 12.40 -23.15 4.14
N TRP A 370 11.79 -21.99 3.90
CA TRP A 370 12.11 -20.79 4.67
C TRP A 370 10.84 -20.04 5.05
N GLY A 371 10.79 -19.55 6.29
CA GLY A 371 9.67 -18.74 6.73
C GLY A 371 9.74 -17.31 6.21
N GLU A 372 8.60 -16.81 5.77
CA GLU A 372 8.43 -15.46 5.22
C GLU A 372 7.36 -14.64 5.96
N GLN A 373 6.82 -15.18 7.05
CA GLN A 373 5.66 -14.65 7.77
C GLN A 373 5.88 -14.59 9.29
N GLY A 374 4.80 -14.45 10.07
CA GLY A 374 4.89 -14.39 11.52
C GLY A 374 5.16 -15.77 12.14
N ILE A 375 5.56 -15.77 13.42
CA ILE A 375 5.89 -16.98 14.19
C ILE A 375 4.75 -18.01 14.17
N GLY A 376 3.49 -17.56 14.29
CA GLY A 376 2.33 -18.45 14.25
C GLY A 376 2.16 -19.14 12.89
N ASP A 377 2.45 -18.42 11.80
CA ASP A 377 2.40 -18.97 10.43
C ASP A 377 3.53 -19.98 10.21
N GLU A 378 4.74 -19.71 10.74
CA GLU A 378 5.85 -20.66 10.69
C GLU A 378 5.54 -21.96 11.43
N ILE A 379 4.95 -21.87 12.63
CA ILE A 379 4.43 -23.03 13.35
C ILE A 379 3.39 -23.73 12.46
N GLN A 380 2.36 -23.03 12.00
CA GLN A 380 1.29 -23.60 11.18
C GLN A 380 1.81 -24.36 9.95
N PHE A 381 2.65 -23.75 9.12
CA PHE A 381 3.14 -24.38 7.89
C PHE A 381 4.17 -25.48 8.17
N ALA A 382 4.88 -25.44 9.30
CA ALA A 382 5.77 -26.54 9.72
C ALA A 382 5.02 -27.88 9.90
N SER A 383 3.70 -27.86 10.12
CA SER A 383 2.87 -29.09 10.18
C SER A 383 2.93 -29.95 8.91
N LEU A 384 3.34 -29.37 7.76
CA LEU A 384 3.45 -30.07 6.48
C LEU A 384 4.82 -30.73 6.25
N LEU A 385 5.86 -30.35 7.01
CA LEU A 385 7.21 -30.90 6.84
C LEU A 385 7.28 -32.42 7.06
N PRO A 386 6.55 -33.02 8.02
CA PRO A 386 6.51 -34.48 8.15
C PRO A 386 6.05 -35.23 6.88
N LEU A 387 5.26 -34.59 6.00
CA LEU A 387 4.88 -35.19 4.71
C LEU A 387 6.09 -35.29 3.76
N LEU A 388 6.93 -34.25 3.73
CA LEU A 388 8.16 -34.22 2.93
C LEU A 388 9.18 -35.24 3.45
N VAL A 389 9.37 -35.32 4.76
CA VAL A 389 10.27 -36.29 5.39
C VAL A 389 9.84 -37.72 5.07
N ARG A 390 8.53 -38.04 5.20
CA ARG A 390 8.01 -39.37 4.83
C ARG A 390 8.16 -39.69 3.34
N ALA A 391 8.16 -38.68 2.47
CA ALA A 391 8.42 -38.84 1.05
C ALA A 391 9.92 -38.97 0.72
N GLY A 392 10.80 -38.96 1.71
CA GLY A 392 12.26 -39.07 1.53
C GLY A 392 12.92 -37.79 1.04
N VAL A 393 12.26 -36.63 1.17
CA VAL A 393 12.82 -35.33 0.79
C VAL A 393 13.74 -34.83 1.90
N GLY A 394 15.04 -34.66 1.59
CA GLY A 394 15.98 -34.03 2.51
C GLY A 394 15.63 -32.56 2.70
N CYS A 395 15.30 -32.14 3.92
CA CYS A 395 14.81 -30.79 4.21
C CYS A 395 15.83 -29.95 4.99
N VAL A 396 15.86 -28.66 4.68
CA VAL A 396 16.47 -27.59 5.48
C VAL A 396 15.39 -26.58 5.78
N LEU A 397 15.21 -26.16 7.04
CA LEU A 397 14.26 -25.15 7.46
C LEU A 397 14.97 -23.92 7.99
N GLU A 398 14.81 -22.77 7.35
CA GLU A 398 15.15 -21.46 7.93
C GLU A 398 13.94 -20.86 8.68
N CYS A 399 14.05 -20.69 9.99
CA CYS A 399 12.95 -20.21 10.84
C CYS A 399 13.35 -19.08 11.81
N GLU A 400 12.36 -18.45 12.45
CA GLU A 400 12.57 -17.53 13.57
C GLU A 400 13.56 -18.13 14.60
N PRO A 401 14.62 -17.40 15.04
CA PRO A 401 15.66 -17.93 15.91
C PRO A 401 15.13 -18.59 17.20
N ARG A 402 14.07 -18.04 17.79
CA ARG A 402 13.44 -18.57 19.01
C ARG A 402 12.76 -19.94 18.82
N LEU A 403 12.43 -20.33 17.58
CA LEU A 403 11.82 -21.62 17.26
C LEU A 403 12.86 -22.73 16.99
N VAL A 404 14.14 -22.38 16.79
CA VAL A 404 15.18 -23.34 16.38
C VAL A 404 15.29 -24.54 17.33
N PRO A 405 15.39 -24.37 18.67
CA PRO A 405 15.52 -25.52 19.58
C PRO A 405 14.30 -26.46 19.51
N LEU A 406 13.10 -25.87 19.43
CA LEU A 406 11.84 -26.59 19.37
C LEU A 406 11.71 -27.38 18.07
N PHE A 407 11.94 -26.75 16.91
CA PHE A 407 11.85 -27.42 15.62
C PHE A 407 12.94 -28.48 15.45
N ALA A 408 14.19 -28.22 15.86
CA ALA A 408 15.26 -29.21 15.77
C ALA A 408 14.96 -30.47 16.58
N ARG A 409 14.35 -30.32 17.77
CA ARG A 409 13.93 -31.47 18.60
C ARG A 409 12.72 -32.19 18.02
N SER A 410 11.80 -31.46 17.40
CA SER A 410 10.53 -31.99 16.90
C SER A 410 10.65 -32.66 15.52
N LEU A 411 11.63 -32.23 14.73
CA LEU A 411 11.85 -32.65 13.34
C LEU A 411 13.34 -33.03 13.16
N PRO A 412 13.81 -34.12 13.80
CA PRO A 412 15.24 -34.47 13.84
C PRO A 412 15.84 -34.78 12.45
N GLU A 413 15.01 -35.14 11.46
CA GLU A 413 15.41 -35.36 10.07
C GLU A 413 15.51 -34.06 9.24
N VAL A 414 15.09 -32.92 9.80
CA VAL A 414 15.15 -31.61 9.16
C VAL A 414 16.31 -30.82 9.75
N GLU A 415 17.20 -30.31 8.90
CA GLU A 415 18.21 -29.35 9.37
C GLU A 415 17.55 -28.01 9.63
N VAL A 416 17.58 -27.53 10.87
CA VAL A 416 16.95 -26.26 11.25
C VAL A 416 18.02 -25.18 11.43
N VAL A 417 17.83 -24.05 10.77
CA VAL A 417 18.76 -22.91 10.76
C VAL A 417 18.01 -21.65 11.18
N ALA A 418 18.66 -20.81 12.00
CA ALA A 418 18.11 -19.55 12.43
C ALA A 418 18.07 -18.54 11.27
N ARG A 419 16.94 -17.84 11.10
CA ARG A 419 16.79 -16.78 10.10
C ARG A 419 17.73 -15.62 10.39
N GLY A 420 18.50 -15.24 9.37
CA GLY A 420 19.39 -14.07 9.38
C GLY A 420 19.01 -13.01 8.33
N TRP A 421 19.56 -11.80 8.49
CA TRP A 421 19.61 -10.79 7.43
C TRP A 421 21.01 -10.15 7.39
N PRO A 422 21.89 -10.54 6.44
CA PRO A 422 21.66 -11.46 5.31
C PRO A 422 21.43 -12.93 5.74
N PRO A 423 20.91 -13.81 4.85
CA PRO A 423 20.78 -15.24 5.13
C PRO A 423 22.13 -15.90 5.43
N ASP A 424 22.10 -17.03 6.16
CA ASP A 424 23.30 -17.81 6.44
C ASP A 424 23.95 -18.27 5.11
N PRO A 425 25.27 -18.06 4.91
CA PRO A 425 25.95 -18.45 3.67
C PRO A 425 25.88 -19.95 3.33
N SER A 426 25.58 -20.83 4.28
CA SER A 426 25.34 -22.25 4.02
C SER A 426 24.04 -22.49 3.25
N LEU A 427 23.05 -21.60 3.38
CA LEU A 427 21.75 -21.70 2.72
C LEU A 427 21.75 -21.17 1.29
N THR A 428 22.76 -20.40 0.89
CA THR A 428 22.82 -19.74 -0.44
C THR A 428 23.74 -20.43 -1.44
N ARG A 429 24.48 -21.46 -1.01
CA ARG A 429 25.36 -22.23 -1.90
C ARG A 429 24.53 -23.20 -2.75
N THR A 430 24.79 -23.20 -4.05
CA THR A 430 24.16 -24.10 -5.03
C THR A 430 25.05 -25.31 -5.36
N GLU A 431 26.31 -25.28 -4.97
CA GLU A 431 27.29 -26.36 -5.18
C GLU A 431 27.54 -27.13 -3.87
N ALA A 432 27.93 -28.39 -3.97
CA ALA A 432 28.27 -29.22 -2.82
C ALA A 432 29.54 -28.68 -2.14
N ALA A 433 29.38 -27.98 -1.02
CA ALA A 433 30.49 -27.45 -0.22
C ALA A 433 31.13 -28.51 0.70
N ASP A 434 30.43 -29.63 0.92
CA ASP A 434 30.82 -30.73 1.79
C ASP A 434 30.58 -32.05 1.00
N PRO A 435 31.60 -32.90 0.82
CA PRO A 435 31.44 -34.18 0.11
C PRO A 435 30.45 -35.14 0.79
N VAL A 436 30.04 -34.86 2.03
CA VAL A 436 29.09 -35.68 2.81
C VAL A 436 27.65 -35.14 2.74
N ARG A 437 27.45 -33.82 2.53
CA ARG A 437 26.11 -33.22 2.52
C ARG A 437 25.64 -32.93 1.09
N ALA A 438 24.50 -33.51 0.72
CA ALA A 438 23.86 -33.22 -0.55
C ALA A 438 23.53 -31.71 -0.68
N PRO A 439 23.67 -31.11 -1.86
CA PRO A 439 23.42 -29.69 -2.08
C PRO A 439 21.93 -29.33 -1.95
N ILE A 440 21.65 -28.06 -1.68
CA ILE A 440 20.29 -27.51 -1.75
C ILE A 440 19.99 -27.22 -3.22
N ALA A 441 19.11 -28.02 -3.83
CA ALA A 441 18.80 -27.92 -5.25
C ALA A 441 17.62 -27.00 -5.57
N ALA A 442 16.72 -26.78 -4.60
CA ALA A 442 15.55 -25.93 -4.76
C ALA A 442 15.15 -25.29 -3.43
N GLN A 443 14.33 -24.25 -3.50
CA GLN A 443 13.77 -23.56 -2.33
C GLN A 443 12.26 -23.39 -2.45
N ILE A 444 11.57 -23.32 -1.32
CA ILE A 444 10.16 -22.93 -1.24
C ILE A 444 9.89 -22.13 0.05
N PRO A 445 9.17 -21.00 -0.04
CA PRO A 445 8.66 -20.32 1.15
C PRO A 445 7.60 -21.19 1.84
N ALA A 446 7.61 -21.22 3.18
CA ALA A 446 6.75 -22.11 3.96
C ALA A 446 5.26 -21.91 3.65
N GLY A 447 4.82 -20.66 3.42
CA GLY A 447 3.44 -20.33 3.06
C GLY A 447 2.99 -20.78 1.67
N SER A 448 3.90 -21.33 0.84
CA SER A 448 3.57 -21.94 -0.46
C SER A 448 3.44 -23.46 -0.39
N LEU A 449 3.84 -24.10 0.72
CA LEU A 449 3.72 -25.56 0.90
C LEU A 449 2.28 -26.08 0.74
N PRO A 450 1.22 -25.42 1.27
CA PRO A 450 -0.14 -25.94 1.16
C PRO A 450 -0.61 -26.16 -0.27
N ARG A 451 -0.11 -25.38 -1.23
CA ARG A 451 -0.42 -25.53 -2.65
C ARG A 451 0.02 -26.90 -3.22
N LEU A 452 1.11 -27.46 -2.68
CA LEU A 452 1.72 -28.69 -3.18
C LEU A 452 1.41 -29.91 -2.30
N LEU A 453 1.15 -29.68 -1.01
CA LEU A 453 1.00 -30.72 0.01
C LEU A 453 -0.41 -30.80 0.60
N GLY A 454 -1.36 -30.04 0.03
CA GLY A 454 -2.77 -30.15 0.36
C GLY A 454 -3.37 -31.48 -0.07
N ASP A 455 -4.60 -31.75 0.36
CA ASP A 455 -5.33 -32.91 -0.09
C ASP A 455 -5.93 -32.75 -1.49
N ALA A 456 -6.78 -33.69 -1.91
CA ALA A 456 -7.42 -33.65 -3.22
C ALA A 456 -8.24 -32.37 -3.48
N GLY A 457 -8.66 -31.65 -2.43
CA GLY A 457 -9.33 -30.34 -2.53
C GLY A 457 -8.42 -29.17 -2.17
N GLY A 458 -7.12 -29.38 -2.00
CA GLY A 458 -6.14 -28.38 -1.58
C GLY A 458 -6.17 -28.04 -0.09
N ALA A 459 -7.00 -28.71 0.71
CA ALA A 459 -7.07 -28.42 2.13
C ALA A 459 -5.77 -28.90 2.81
N PRO A 460 -5.15 -28.07 3.67
CA PRO A 460 -3.96 -28.46 4.41
C PRO A 460 -4.31 -29.61 5.35
N ARG A 461 -3.55 -30.71 5.35
CA ARG A 461 -3.79 -31.85 6.24
C ARG A 461 -2.66 -32.01 7.24
N SER A 462 -2.94 -31.67 8.50
CA SER A 462 -2.12 -32.11 9.62
C SER A 462 -2.72 -33.38 10.22
N ALA A 463 -2.00 -34.50 10.15
CA ALA A 463 -2.50 -35.80 10.60
C ALA A 463 -2.29 -36.05 12.10
N ALA A 464 -1.33 -35.34 12.73
CA ALA A 464 -0.93 -35.58 14.11
C ALA A 464 -0.21 -34.36 14.71
N PRO A 465 -0.13 -34.25 16.05
CA PRO A 465 0.82 -33.36 16.71
C PRO A 465 2.23 -33.62 16.17
N TYR A 466 2.96 -32.56 15.85
CA TYR A 466 4.30 -32.65 15.24
C TYR A 466 5.36 -31.90 16.05
N LEU A 467 4.97 -31.16 17.09
CA LEU A 467 5.92 -30.55 18.02
C LEU A 467 6.10 -31.43 19.26
N LEU A 468 7.35 -31.49 19.71
CA LEU A 468 7.76 -32.17 20.93
C LEU A 468 8.33 -31.13 21.88
N ALA A 469 7.64 -30.87 22.99
CA ALA A 469 8.15 -29.99 24.05
C ALA A 469 9.37 -30.60 24.76
N ASP A 470 10.18 -29.77 25.41
CA ASP A 470 11.24 -30.26 26.30
C ASP A 470 10.60 -31.00 27.49
N PRO A 471 10.83 -32.31 27.65
CA PRO A 471 10.14 -33.11 28.67
C PRO A 471 10.57 -32.77 30.10
N ALA A 472 11.82 -32.35 30.31
CA ALA A 472 12.32 -31.98 31.63
C ALA A 472 11.71 -30.66 32.07
N ARG A 473 11.66 -29.67 31.17
CA ARG A 473 11.03 -28.37 31.44
C ARG A 473 9.52 -28.52 31.65
N ALA A 474 8.84 -29.30 30.81
CA ALA A 474 7.41 -29.56 30.95
C ALA A 474 7.09 -30.22 32.29
N SER A 475 7.88 -31.22 32.70
CA SER A 475 7.75 -31.87 34.01
C SER A 475 7.99 -30.89 35.16
N GLY A 476 8.99 -30.03 35.05
CA GLY A 476 9.28 -28.98 36.03
C GLY A 476 8.12 -27.98 36.19
N PHE A 477 7.53 -27.53 35.08
CA PHE A 477 6.36 -26.68 35.10
C PHE A 477 5.13 -27.39 35.70
N ARG A 478 4.92 -28.67 35.37
CA ARG A 478 3.84 -29.45 35.97
C ARG A 478 4.01 -29.60 37.48
N ALA A 479 5.23 -29.80 37.97
CA ALA A 479 5.52 -29.89 39.40
C ALA A 479 5.30 -28.56 40.15
N ALA A 480 5.39 -27.42 39.46
CA ALA A 480 5.09 -26.10 40.02
C ALA A 480 3.58 -25.83 40.16
N ILE A 481 2.73 -26.67 39.56
CA ILE A 481 1.27 -26.59 39.65
C ILE A 481 0.81 -27.52 40.79
N PRO A 482 -0.06 -27.06 41.70
CA PRO A 482 -0.54 -27.90 42.79
C PRO A 482 -1.21 -29.20 42.30
N ALA A 483 -0.86 -30.32 42.93
CA ALA A 483 -1.43 -31.62 42.57
C ALA A 483 -2.97 -31.62 42.73
N GLY A 484 -3.67 -32.28 41.81
CA GLY A 484 -5.14 -32.32 41.79
C GLY A 484 -5.81 -31.04 41.28
N THR A 485 -5.04 -30.02 40.83
CA THR A 485 -5.59 -28.87 40.12
C THR A 485 -5.63 -29.10 38.62
N LEU A 486 -6.70 -28.65 37.99
CA LEU A 486 -6.84 -28.60 36.55
C LEU A 486 -6.21 -27.29 36.04
N ALA A 487 -5.10 -27.42 35.31
CA ALA A 487 -4.29 -26.29 34.88
C ALA A 487 -4.75 -25.78 33.50
N VAL A 488 -5.23 -24.54 33.45
CA VAL A 488 -5.77 -23.94 32.22
C VAL A 488 -4.89 -22.79 31.76
N GLY A 489 -4.16 -22.99 30.68
CA GLY A 489 -3.35 -21.94 30.06
C GLY A 489 -4.21 -20.87 29.40
N ILE A 490 -3.92 -19.59 29.65
CA ILE A 490 -4.66 -18.46 29.06
C ILE A 490 -3.75 -17.47 28.33
N ALA A 491 -4.19 -17.05 27.14
CA ALA A 491 -3.61 -15.94 26.38
C ALA A 491 -4.72 -15.17 25.64
N TRP A 492 -4.87 -13.88 25.93
CA TRP A 492 -6.07 -13.09 25.62
C TRP A 492 -5.79 -11.80 24.86
N HIS A 493 -4.52 -11.52 24.56
CA HIS A 493 -4.08 -10.24 24.02
C HIS A 493 -3.07 -10.40 22.88
N THR A 494 -3.23 -9.55 21.85
CA THR A 494 -2.24 -9.31 20.80
C THR A 494 -1.91 -7.82 20.72
N THR A 495 -0.63 -7.52 20.52
CA THR A 495 -0.13 -6.17 20.25
C THR A 495 -0.25 -5.76 18.79
N ASN A 496 -0.71 -6.65 17.90
CA ASN A 496 -0.91 -6.30 16.50
C ASN A 496 -2.04 -5.27 16.37
N PRO A 497 -1.76 -4.02 15.96
CA PRO A 497 -2.76 -2.95 15.95
C PRO A 497 -3.88 -3.20 14.94
N LYS A 498 -3.66 -4.01 13.90
CA LYS A 498 -4.68 -4.36 12.90
C LYS A 498 -5.76 -5.28 13.47
N HIS A 499 -5.40 -6.13 14.44
CA HIS A 499 -6.28 -7.21 14.90
C HIS A 499 -6.65 -7.14 16.38
N GLY A 500 -5.87 -6.43 17.20
CA GLY A 500 -6.05 -6.37 18.66
C GLY A 500 -7.46 -5.98 19.07
N CYS A 501 -8.06 -4.95 18.46
CA CYS A 501 -9.40 -4.50 18.83
C CYS A 501 -10.49 -5.57 18.62
N SER A 502 -10.35 -6.39 17.56
CA SER A 502 -11.30 -7.47 17.26
C SER A 502 -11.04 -8.75 18.07
N ARG A 503 -9.78 -9.03 18.42
CA ARG A 503 -9.35 -10.31 19.03
C ARG A 503 -9.16 -10.25 20.53
N ASN A 504 -8.84 -9.10 21.10
CA ASN A 504 -8.48 -8.99 22.51
C ASN A 504 -9.70 -9.13 23.41
N ILE A 505 -9.50 -9.84 24.51
CA ILE A 505 -10.51 -10.04 25.55
C ILE A 505 -9.97 -9.41 26.83
N PRO A 506 -10.72 -8.58 27.57
CA PRO A 506 -10.26 -8.10 28.87
C PRO A 506 -9.96 -9.28 29.79
N LEU A 507 -8.77 -9.31 30.41
CA LEU A 507 -8.33 -10.43 31.26
C LEU A 507 -9.38 -10.77 32.32
N ARG A 508 -9.93 -9.75 32.98
CA ARG A 508 -10.97 -9.92 33.99
C ARG A 508 -12.18 -10.71 33.47
N VAL A 509 -12.65 -10.41 32.26
CA VAL A 509 -13.81 -11.09 31.65
C VAL A 509 -13.48 -12.57 31.39
N LEU A 510 -12.30 -12.84 30.82
CA LEU A 510 -11.85 -14.21 30.57
C LEU A 510 -11.68 -15.00 31.88
N ALA A 511 -11.02 -14.39 32.87
CA ALA A 511 -10.72 -15.03 34.15
C ALA A 511 -12.00 -15.39 34.92
N HIS A 512 -12.98 -14.49 35.02
CA HIS A 512 -14.27 -14.81 35.65
C HIS A 512 -15.04 -15.89 34.88
N ALA A 513 -14.96 -15.91 33.55
CA ALA A 513 -15.63 -16.94 32.75
C ALA A 513 -15.03 -18.34 32.96
N LEU A 514 -13.73 -18.43 33.27
CA LEU A 514 -12.98 -19.67 33.45
C LEU A 514 -12.69 -20.04 34.93
N HIS A 515 -13.00 -19.17 35.88
CA HIS A 515 -12.82 -19.45 37.31
C HIS A 515 -13.79 -20.55 37.81
N ARG A 516 -13.28 -21.50 38.60
CA ARG A 516 -14.03 -22.47 39.41
C ARG A 516 -13.11 -23.11 40.46
N PRO A 517 -13.66 -23.72 41.52
CA PRO A 517 -12.87 -24.52 42.47
C PRO A 517 -12.08 -25.61 41.74
N GLY A 518 -10.82 -25.81 42.13
CA GLY A 518 -9.94 -26.84 41.55
C GLY A 518 -9.31 -26.48 40.21
N VAL A 519 -9.61 -25.31 39.63
CA VAL A 519 -8.96 -24.82 38.40
C VAL A 519 -7.96 -23.72 38.72
N ARG A 520 -6.76 -23.85 38.17
CA ARG A 520 -5.74 -22.80 38.17
C ARG A 520 -5.58 -22.22 36.77
N LEU A 521 -5.75 -20.91 36.64
CA LEU A 521 -5.47 -20.19 35.39
C LEU A 521 -3.97 -19.88 35.30
N VAL A 522 -3.30 -20.45 34.30
CA VAL A 522 -1.88 -20.28 34.06
C VAL A 522 -1.66 -19.24 32.98
N VAL A 523 -0.95 -18.16 33.31
CA VAL A 523 -0.70 -17.05 32.37
C VAL A 523 0.38 -17.43 31.37
N LEU A 524 -0.03 -17.56 30.10
CA LEU A 524 0.86 -17.77 28.94
C LEU A 524 1.04 -16.49 28.12
N GLN A 525 0.31 -15.43 28.48
CA GLN A 525 0.29 -14.16 27.78
C GLN A 525 1.61 -13.40 28.00
N TYR A 526 2.24 -12.97 26.91
CA TYR A 526 3.38 -12.04 26.99
C TYR A 526 2.93 -10.63 27.41
N GLY A 527 3.88 -9.85 27.93
CA GLY A 527 3.65 -8.51 28.45
C GLY A 527 3.55 -8.48 29.98
N ASP A 528 3.51 -7.28 30.55
CA ASP A 528 3.36 -7.09 32.00
C ASP A 528 1.88 -6.96 32.36
N TRP A 529 1.36 -7.98 33.03
CA TRP A 529 -0.02 -8.05 33.52
C TRP A 529 -0.08 -8.18 35.04
N THR A 530 1.03 -7.88 35.73
CA THR A 530 1.23 -8.15 37.16
C THR A 530 0.13 -7.51 38.01
N GLN A 531 -0.23 -6.27 37.72
CA GLN A 531 -1.26 -5.54 38.46
C GLN A 531 -2.66 -6.14 38.27
N GLU A 532 -3.02 -6.50 37.03
CA GLU A 532 -4.33 -7.09 36.74
C GLU A 532 -4.45 -8.50 37.36
N ILE A 533 -3.38 -9.29 37.28
CA ILE A 533 -3.30 -10.62 37.91
C ILE A 533 -3.47 -10.48 39.43
N ALA A 534 -2.73 -9.56 40.07
CA ALA A 534 -2.83 -9.33 41.51
C ALA A 534 -4.25 -8.91 41.95
N ALA A 535 -4.92 -8.08 41.15
CA ALA A 535 -6.31 -7.69 41.41
C ALA A 535 -7.26 -8.90 41.36
N LEU A 536 -7.11 -9.77 40.37
CA LEU A 536 -7.94 -10.99 40.24
C LEU A 536 -7.65 -12.01 41.35
N THR A 537 -6.39 -12.15 41.76
CA THR A 537 -6.02 -12.97 42.91
C THR A 537 -6.67 -12.45 44.20
N ALA A 538 -6.72 -11.13 44.39
CA ALA A 538 -7.41 -10.52 45.53
C ALA A 538 -8.94 -10.74 45.49
N GLU A 539 -9.52 -10.96 44.31
CA GLU A 539 -10.92 -11.36 44.12
C GLU A 539 -11.15 -12.87 44.33
N GLY A 540 -10.11 -13.64 44.66
CA GLY A 540 -10.20 -15.08 44.93
C GLY A 540 -10.06 -15.99 43.71
N ILE A 541 -9.65 -15.44 42.55
CA ILE A 541 -9.37 -16.24 41.36
C ILE A 541 -7.96 -16.84 41.49
N ASP A 542 -7.86 -18.17 41.37
CA ASP A 542 -6.56 -18.84 41.28
C ASP A 542 -5.96 -18.61 39.88
N ILE A 543 -5.11 -17.59 39.78
CA ILE A 543 -4.40 -17.19 38.55
C ILE A 543 -2.94 -16.87 38.84
N GLY A 544 -2.04 -17.25 37.95
CA GLY A 544 -0.62 -16.87 38.05
C GLY A 544 0.26 -17.36 36.92
N GLY A 545 1.48 -16.83 36.85
CA GLY A 545 2.51 -17.32 35.94
C GLY A 545 3.19 -18.60 36.43
N LEU A 546 4.00 -19.20 35.56
CA LEU A 546 4.92 -20.28 35.92
C LEU A 546 6.31 -19.70 36.21
N PRO A 547 6.99 -20.11 37.31
CA PRO A 547 8.32 -19.62 37.62
C PRO A 547 9.32 -19.85 36.47
N GLY A 548 10.03 -18.79 36.06
CA GLY A 548 11.06 -18.87 35.02
C GLY A 548 10.53 -18.96 33.57
N LEU A 549 9.23 -18.84 33.34
CA LEU A 549 8.67 -18.74 32.00
C LEU A 549 8.84 -17.33 31.42
N ASP A 550 9.44 -17.23 30.23
CA ASP A 550 9.42 -16.03 29.39
C ASP A 550 8.58 -16.31 28.13
N PRO A 551 7.30 -15.88 28.09
CA PRO A 551 6.41 -16.15 26.96
C PRO A 551 6.77 -15.39 25.68
N TRP A 552 7.68 -14.40 25.76
CA TRP A 552 8.10 -13.60 24.62
C TRP A 552 9.46 -14.05 24.07
N GLY A 553 10.48 -14.12 24.92
CA GLY A 553 11.85 -14.42 24.53
C GLY A 553 12.14 -15.92 24.36
N ASP A 554 11.39 -16.80 25.01
CA ASP A 554 11.66 -18.24 25.04
C ASP A 554 10.45 -19.07 24.59
N LEU A 555 10.31 -19.21 23.27
CA LEU A 555 9.20 -19.99 22.68
C LEU A 555 9.31 -21.49 22.95
N ASP A 556 10.51 -22.02 23.17
CA ASP A 556 10.70 -23.42 23.55
C ASP A 556 10.22 -23.66 24.99
N GLY A 557 10.49 -22.70 25.88
CA GLY A 557 9.94 -22.66 27.23
C GLY A 557 8.42 -22.51 27.25
N LEU A 558 7.87 -21.67 26.38
CA LEU A 558 6.43 -21.56 26.20
C LEU A 558 5.81 -22.88 25.72
N ALA A 559 6.49 -23.63 24.84
CA ALA A 559 6.04 -24.95 24.39
C ALA A 559 6.01 -25.96 25.54
N ALA A 560 7.07 -25.97 26.37
CA ALA A 560 7.13 -26.80 27.57
C ALA A 560 6.05 -26.42 28.60
N ALA A 561 5.79 -25.12 28.79
CA ALA A 561 4.70 -24.66 29.65
C ALA A 561 3.36 -25.16 29.14
N VAL A 562 3.05 -24.98 27.85
CA VAL A 562 1.81 -25.47 27.21
C VAL A 562 1.64 -26.98 27.38
N ALA A 563 2.70 -27.76 27.21
CA ALA A 563 2.67 -29.22 27.37
C ALA A 563 2.33 -29.68 28.81
N ALA A 564 2.56 -28.83 29.81
CA ALA A 564 2.27 -29.12 31.23
C ALA A 564 0.81 -28.84 31.64
N LEU A 565 0.00 -28.21 30.78
CA LEU A 565 -1.36 -27.73 31.10
C LEU A 565 -2.41 -28.71 30.64
N ASP A 566 -3.57 -28.78 31.26
CA ASP A 566 -4.62 -29.74 30.88
C ASP A 566 -5.50 -29.21 29.74
N LEU A 567 -5.64 -27.88 29.65
CA LEU A 567 -6.37 -27.16 28.61
C LEU A 567 -5.66 -25.84 28.30
N VAL A 568 -5.74 -25.38 27.05
CA VAL A 568 -5.40 -24.00 26.67
C VAL A 568 -6.64 -23.27 26.18
N VAL A 569 -6.90 -22.07 26.68
CA VAL A 569 -7.95 -21.18 26.16
C VAL A 569 -7.29 -19.89 25.71
N CYS A 570 -7.23 -19.66 24.41
CA CYS A 570 -6.49 -18.51 23.88
C CYS A 570 -7.12 -17.92 22.61
N ILE A 571 -6.83 -16.65 22.37
CA ILE A 571 -7.20 -15.96 21.14
C ILE A 571 -6.29 -16.38 19.98
N ASP A 572 -6.62 -15.96 18.76
CA ASP A 572 -5.79 -16.17 17.55
C ASP A 572 -4.46 -15.39 17.61
N ASN A 573 -3.46 -16.01 18.27
CA ASN A 573 -2.08 -15.58 18.40
C ASN A 573 -1.11 -16.79 18.37
N VAL A 574 0.19 -16.59 18.59
CA VAL A 574 1.19 -17.68 18.54
C VAL A 574 0.87 -18.86 19.48
N THR A 575 0.23 -18.62 20.62
CA THR A 575 -0.06 -19.63 21.64
C THR A 575 -1.07 -20.67 21.13
N VAL A 576 -2.08 -20.28 20.34
CA VAL A 576 -3.05 -21.26 19.79
C VAL A 576 -2.37 -22.21 18.81
N HIS A 577 -1.46 -21.70 17.98
CA HIS A 577 -0.70 -22.50 17.03
C HIS A 577 0.23 -23.48 17.75
N LEU A 578 0.92 -23.01 18.79
CA LEU A 578 1.81 -23.85 19.58
C LEU A 578 1.07 -24.96 20.31
N ALA A 579 -0.06 -24.64 20.95
CA ALA A 579 -0.88 -25.63 21.66
C ALA A 579 -1.50 -26.67 20.73
N GLY A 580 -2.02 -26.24 19.58
CA GLY A 580 -2.53 -27.14 18.54
C GLY A 580 -1.44 -28.05 17.97
N ALA A 581 -0.25 -27.52 17.74
CA ALA A 581 0.90 -28.27 17.20
C ALA A 581 1.48 -29.31 18.19
N LEU A 582 1.35 -29.05 19.50
CA LEU A 582 1.67 -29.99 20.59
C LEU A 582 0.54 -31.00 20.85
N GLY A 583 -0.61 -30.87 20.18
CA GLY A 583 -1.76 -31.75 20.40
C GLY A 583 -2.49 -31.51 21.71
N ARG A 584 -2.30 -30.35 22.34
CA ARG A 584 -2.95 -30.05 23.61
C ARG A 584 -4.42 -29.67 23.38
N PRO A 585 -5.37 -30.16 24.20
CA PRO A 585 -6.74 -29.68 24.15
C PRO A 585 -6.77 -28.16 24.21
N THR A 586 -7.37 -27.52 23.21
CA THR A 586 -7.31 -26.06 23.07
C THR A 586 -8.66 -25.49 22.63
N CYS A 587 -9.12 -24.43 23.28
CA CYS A 587 -10.22 -23.59 22.81
C CYS A 587 -9.66 -22.31 22.18
N ALA A 588 -9.77 -22.19 20.86
CA ALA A 588 -9.41 -20.99 20.12
C ALA A 588 -10.57 -19.99 20.16
N LEU A 589 -10.42 -18.90 20.90
CA LEU A 589 -11.39 -17.80 20.98
C LEU A 589 -11.22 -16.91 19.75
N LEU A 590 -12.22 -16.91 18.86
CA LEU A 590 -12.12 -16.25 17.56
C LEU A 590 -13.12 -15.10 17.42
N PRO A 591 -12.71 -13.98 16.77
CA PRO A 591 -13.63 -12.92 16.42
C PRO A 591 -14.67 -13.40 15.40
N HIS A 592 -15.71 -12.59 15.19
CA HIS A 592 -16.74 -12.84 14.17
C HIS A 592 -16.11 -13.02 12.79
N ALA A 593 -15.33 -12.02 12.35
CA ALA A 593 -14.51 -12.09 11.14
C ALA A 593 -13.10 -12.59 11.49
N ALA A 594 -12.92 -13.92 11.51
CA ALA A 594 -11.60 -14.51 11.76
C ALA A 594 -10.76 -14.66 10.49
N GLU A 595 -9.46 -14.84 10.70
CA GLU A 595 -8.51 -15.14 9.63
C GLU A 595 -8.90 -16.38 8.83
N TRP A 596 -8.53 -16.35 7.55
CA TRP A 596 -8.84 -17.39 6.56
C TRP A 596 -8.52 -18.81 7.04
N ARG A 597 -7.48 -18.97 7.85
CA ARG A 597 -7.01 -20.26 8.38
C ARG A 597 -8.00 -20.97 9.29
N TRP A 598 -8.92 -20.22 9.90
CA TRP A 598 -9.93 -20.76 10.81
C TRP A 598 -11.26 -21.03 10.12
N LEU A 599 -11.36 -20.70 8.81
CA LEU A 599 -12.55 -20.89 7.98
C LEU A 599 -13.84 -20.33 8.61
N ARG A 600 -14.98 -20.69 8.02
CA ARG A 600 -16.30 -20.28 8.46
C ARG A 600 -17.14 -21.48 8.87
N ASP A 601 -18.11 -21.19 9.74
CA ASP A 601 -19.24 -22.09 10.04
C ASP A 601 -18.84 -23.51 10.49
N ARG A 602 -17.72 -23.61 11.22
CA ARG A 602 -17.20 -24.85 11.78
C ARG A 602 -16.57 -24.63 13.16
N THR A 603 -16.49 -25.70 13.93
CA THR A 603 -15.93 -25.72 15.30
C THR A 603 -14.60 -26.46 15.40
N ASP A 604 -14.09 -26.98 14.29
CA ASP A 604 -12.83 -27.71 14.17
C ASP A 604 -11.91 -27.02 13.15
N THR A 605 -10.65 -27.46 13.04
CA THR A 605 -9.67 -26.88 12.12
C THR A 605 -8.86 -27.97 11.41
N PRO A 606 -8.57 -27.81 10.11
CA PRO A 606 -7.75 -28.78 9.37
C PRO A 606 -6.27 -28.78 9.80
N TRP A 607 -5.84 -27.76 10.55
CA TRP A 607 -4.46 -27.60 10.99
C TRP A 607 -4.14 -28.33 12.30
N TYR A 608 -5.11 -28.41 13.21
CA TYR A 608 -4.88 -28.87 14.59
C TYR A 608 -6.07 -29.68 15.12
N PRO A 609 -6.01 -31.02 15.10
CA PRO A 609 -7.12 -31.86 15.56
C PRO A 609 -7.52 -31.65 17.03
N SER A 610 -6.61 -31.14 17.88
CA SER A 610 -6.88 -30.89 19.30
C SER A 610 -7.51 -29.52 19.59
N VAL A 611 -7.71 -28.69 18.57
CA VAL A 611 -8.22 -27.31 18.72
C VAL A 611 -9.71 -27.27 18.37
N THR A 612 -10.51 -26.76 19.31
CA THR A 612 -11.92 -26.41 19.12
C THR A 612 -12.06 -24.90 18.90
N LEU A 613 -12.76 -24.51 17.84
CA LEU A 613 -12.99 -23.11 17.49
C LEU A 613 -14.23 -22.56 18.20
N CYS A 614 -14.05 -21.48 18.94
CA CYS A 614 -15.08 -20.80 19.72
C CYS A 614 -15.27 -19.38 19.14
N ARG A 615 -16.24 -19.23 18.22
CA ARG A 615 -16.41 -18.02 17.40
C ARG A 615 -17.51 -17.09 17.91
N GLN A 616 -17.27 -15.78 17.86
CA GLN A 616 -18.31 -14.77 18.13
C GLN A 616 -19.47 -14.90 17.13
N GLN A 617 -20.71 -14.75 17.61
CA GLN A 617 -21.90 -14.69 16.75
C GLN A 617 -22.21 -13.27 16.27
N ALA A 618 -21.69 -12.27 16.98
CA ALA A 618 -21.72 -10.87 16.60
C ALA A 618 -20.39 -10.21 16.96
N PRO A 619 -19.91 -9.21 16.19
CA PRO A 619 -18.67 -8.51 16.51
C PRO A 619 -18.63 -8.03 17.96
N LYS A 620 -17.51 -8.29 18.64
CA LYS A 620 -17.24 -7.89 20.05
C LYS A 620 -18.07 -8.62 21.12
N ASP A 621 -18.97 -9.54 20.73
CA ASP A 621 -19.69 -10.37 21.70
C ASP A 621 -18.93 -11.68 21.99
N TRP A 622 -18.20 -11.68 23.11
CA TRP A 622 -17.46 -12.84 23.60
C TRP A 622 -18.30 -13.83 24.40
N SER A 623 -19.60 -13.58 24.61
CA SER A 623 -20.43 -14.42 25.47
C SER A 623 -20.53 -15.86 24.97
N VAL A 624 -20.73 -16.07 23.66
CA VAL A 624 -20.81 -17.41 23.05
C VAL A 624 -19.45 -18.13 23.11
N PRO A 625 -18.34 -17.54 22.63
CA PRO A 625 -17.01 -18.16 22.78
C PRO A 625 -16.66 -18.58 24.20
N LEU A 626 -16.92 -17.70 25.18
CA LEU A 626 -16.58 -17.97 26.58
C LEU A 626 -17.46 -19.06 27.18
N ARG A 627 -18.75 -19.14 26.80
CA ARG A 627 -19.62 -20.26 27.22
C ARG A 627 -19.12 -21.60 26.69
N LEU A 628 -18.69 -21.64 25.43
CA LEU A 628 -18.15 -22.87 24.82
C LEU A 628 -16.83 -23.30 25.48
N ALA A 629 -15.91 -22.36 25.69
CA ALA A 629 -14.68 -22.64 26.43
C ALA A 629 -14.96 -23.12 27.87
N ARG A 630 -15.97 -22.53 28.53
CA ARG A 630 -16.43 -22.95 29.86
C ARG A 630 -16.96 -24.39 29.85
N GLN A 631 -17.82 -24.72 28.88
CA GLN A 631 -18.36 -26.06 28.75
C GLN A 631 -17.24 -27.09 28.56
N ARG A 632 -16.25 -26.78 27.72
CA ARG A 632 -15.10 -27.66 27.50
C ARG A 632 -14.26 -27.86 28.75
N LEU A 633 -14.09 -26.81 29.54
CA LEU A 633 -13.43 -26.88 30.84
C LEU A 633 -14.21 -27.76 31.82
N ASP A 634 -15.52 -27.60 31.89
CA ASP A 634 -16.38 -28.39 32.78
C ASP A 634 -16.40 -29.88 32.40
N GLU A 635 -16.34 -30.21 31.10
CA GLU A 635 -16.18 -31.60 30.60
C GLU A 635 -14.87 -32.25 31.07
N LEU A 636 -13.78 -31.48 31.14
CA LEU A 636 -12.47 -31.97 31.63
C LEU A 636 -12.41 -32.07 33.16
N ALA A 637 -13.20 -31.27 33.88
CA ALA A 637 -13.26 -31.31 35.34
C ALA A 637 -14.18 -32.43 35.87
N GLY A 638 -15.16 -32.87 35.07
CA GLY A 638 -16.14 -33.89 35.45
C GLY A 638 -15.82 -35.32 34.99
N GLY A 639 -14.79 -35.51 34.16
CA GLY A 639 -14.25 -36.81 33.76
C GLY A 639 -13.00 -37.15 34.55
#